data_AF-A0A7Z9IAE8-F1
#
_entry.id   AF-A0A7Z9IAE8-F1
#
_cell.length_a   1.000
_cell.length_b   1.000
_cell.length_c   1.000
_cell.angle_alpha   90.00
_cell.angle_beta   90.00
_cell.angle_gamma   90.00
#
_symmetry.space_group_name_H-M   'P 1'
#
loop_
_entity.id
_entity.type
_entity.pdbx_description
1 polymer ?
#
loop_
_entity_poly.entity_id
_entity_poly.type
_entity_poly.pdbx_seq_one_letter_code
_entity_poly.pdbx_strand_id
1 'polypeptide(L)'
;MRLTAIAISLLLLAALTASLETAETKNASRKSAAVKTVDSPLPPTPISHSSYMSPHASPIALSNGHVFVVNTPDDTVDIIQTKSRKIVGRVKVGIDPVGIAARPDGREVWVANHVSDSVSIIDTDPKSKSYLQVVATVQRFHPTNGSTRFDEPVGIAFASNDKAYVALSSENAIAVIDVASRKVTKLLPVTAQDPRAITVQGDRLYVIPFESNNKSQLSGGTGELDKEYETFDAWQHSITVNNVLSLGHVTDIIKHPEVPDRDLYVFDTNTDELVEVVDTLGTLLYGLAVDSNGKVFIAQADARNDANGKSGTKKHGLKELENRAFLNQITSVTFKDGKPEKPEFFELEPLPPNHPDREMALATPFAIQISDDDTTIVASAASSDTIFTLNAATGEILGRVHVGAVPRGIALQSDSDGQASQAWVLNAVANTVSLIDVSNPTKLKVIQTIALHDPTDSEVKRGRIAFNTAAASTTGTYSCASCHPDGHTDQLLWVLNTPIVTGGNQIMPRSTMPIRGLRDTEPYHWDGIPGDPYGGINSANIRKHVEPNSDVKDPVTSARHLIDGGLANTMMTVGDKKVNDKGQSGELSDAERDAMAKFLLSVTYPPAQRRSFTNEVSAIAREGFELFHVHGDLQPKKNVCGDCHRMPFLVSTNTPGSGMEAPTWRGAYDRWLILPQGRLNIIDFDFYRNVAEKGAPERSVWQFSWAGRKRFDPVWDMVLEGSTGFSGAFARQVTLNKASIEESLSLQLLDSLEQSAREGGIVLEVEGVWLRSKKGQAVNLQFDGANYVETTGTQNAYSRGELISFVSSGEFIGTFTGQMGSPVDLNHPQPALWTLGSLQRQSGRQRFPVLHEEKKVMGMSGRHFGEDANLIVDGRRVEGKIEIQQEKNLVLVSFTEMPPLGMHLLQVQNPHGLFSNDFIFYVKETP
;
A
#
# COMPACT_ATOMS: atom_id res chain seq x y z
N MET A 1 29.15 -55.55 21.88
CA MET A 1 28.46 -56.52 22.75
C MET A 1 29.48 -57.06 23.76
N ARG A 2 29.19 -57.00 25.07
CA ARG A 2 30.12 -57.30 26.21
C ARG A 2 31.26 -56.26 26.39
N LEU A 3 31.40 -55.51 27.50
CA LEU A 3 31.60 -55.80 28.96
C LEU A 3 33.10 -56.09 29.29
N THR A 4 33.74 -55.63 30.38
CA THR A 4 33.25 -55.01 31.65
C THR A 4 34.36 -54.28 32.47
N ALA A 5 34.00 -53.18 33.16
CA ALA A 5 34.44 -52.73 34.52
C ALA A 5 35.97 -52.58 34.85
N ILE A 6 36.47 -52.07 35.99
CA ILE A 6 35.94 -51.76 37.36
C ILE A 6 36.44 -50.36 37.82
N ALA A 7 35.77 -49.74 38.82
CA ALA A 7 36.08 -48.41 39.40
C ALA A 7 36.62 -48.46 40.85
N ILE A 8 36.98 -47.31 41.44
CA ILE A 8 36.67 -46.88 42.83
C ILE A 8 37.30 -45.49 43.13
N SER A 9 36.64 -44.69 43.99
CA SER A 9 37.03 -43.31 44.36
C SER A 9 37.33 -43.18 45.86
N LEU A 10 38.10 -42.16 46.28
CA LEU A 10 38.07 -41.65 47.67
C LEU A 10 38.59 -40.19 47.79
N LEU A 11 38.36 -39.57 48.96
CA LEU A 11 38.59 -38.13 49.29
C LEU A 11 39.54 -38.00 50.51
N LEU A 12 39.90 -36.86 51.13
CA LEU A 12 39.43 -35.45 51.25
C LEU A 12 40.71 -34.59 51.59
N LEU A 13 40.82 -33.30 51.94
CA LEU A 13 39.95 -32.16 52.36
C LEU A 13 40.69 -30.82 52.05
N ALA A 14 40.17 -29.67 52.52
CA ALA A 14 40.62 -28.29 52.25
C ALA A 14 41.44 -27.63 53.38
N ALA A 15 42.04 -26.45 53.12
CA ALA A 15 42.04 -25.21 53.95
C ALA A 15 43.24 -24.26 53.64
N LEU A 16 43.28 -22.96 54.00
CA LEU A 16 42.32 -21.84 53.92
C LEU A 16 43.07 -20.53 54.36
N THR A 17 43.06 -19.43 53.58
CA THR A 17 43.26 -17.99 54.01
C THR A 17 44.52 -17.55 54.81
N ALA A 18 44.98 -16.28 54.88
CA ALA A 18 44.87 -15.04 54.06
C ALA A 18 45.81 -13.92 54.63
N SER A 19 45.87 -12.74 53.98
CA SER A 19 46.54 -11.46 54.39
C SER A 19 48.10 -11.45 54.33
N LEU A 20 48.82 -10.33 54.10
CA LEU A 20 48.56 -8.89 54.27
C LEU A 20 49.09 -8.00 53.08
N GLU A 21 48.97 -6.67 53.20
CA GLU A 21 49.20 -5.64 52.14
C GLU A 21 50.59 -4.98 52.16
N THR A 22 51.02 -4.31 51.07
CA THR A 22 51.46 -2.88 51.04
C THR A 22 51.89 -2.34 49.64
N ALA A 23 51.69 -1.02 49.44
CA ALA A 23 52.40 0.04 48.67
C ALA A 23 53.64 -0.30 47.75
N GLU A 24 53.99 0.46 46.68
CA GLU A 24 53.46 1.72 46.11
C GLU A 24 53.92 2.02 44.64
N THR A 25 53.13 2.82 43.91
CA THR A 25 53.44 3.69 42.73
C THR A 25 54.34 3.24 41.55
N LYS A 26 53.79 3.34 40.32
CA LYS A 26 54.31 4.20 39.23
C LYS A 26 53.21 4.56 38.21
N ASN A 27 53.49 5.50 37.29
CA ASN A 27 52.49 6.44 36.79
C ASN A 27 52.18 6.35 35.26
N ALA A 28 51.00 6.89 34.91
CA ALA A 28 50.57 7.48 33.63
C ALA A 28 49.93 6.61 32.52
N SER A 29 48.99 7.30 31.84
CA SER A 29 48.37 7.02 30.52
C SER A 29 47.18 6.05 30.41
N ARG A 30 46.03 6.64 30.02
CA ARG A 30 44.88 6.07 29.29
C ARG A 30 44.57 4.57 29.48
N LYS A 31 43.55 4.26 30.28
CA LYS A 31 42.69 3.09 30.07
C LYS A 31 41.42 3.49 29.32
N SER A 32 40.94 2.58 28.48
CA SER A 32 39.62 2.65 27.85
C SER A 32 38.50 2.59 28.89
N ALA A 33 37.32 3.10 28.55
CA ALA A 33 36.09 2.59 29.13
C ALA A 33 36.02 1.09 28.77
N ALA A 34 35.86 0.24 29.77
CA ALA A 34 35.82 -1.21 29.54
C ALA A 34 34.47 -1.59 28.96
N VAL A 35 34.47 -2.07 27.71
CA VAL A 35 33.31 -2.77 27.13
C VAL A 35 32.95 -3.90 28.08
N LYS A 36 31.74 -3.87 28.63
CA LYS A 36 31.21 -4.99 29.41
C LYS A 36 30.85 -6.10 28.43
N THR A 37 31.62 -7.18 28.44
CA THR A 37 31.15 -8.47 27.94
C THR A 37 30.03 -8.94 28.88
N VAL A 38 28.78 -8.66 28.49
CA VAL A 38 27.58 -9.29 29.05
C VAL A 38 27.60 -10.78 28.66
N ASP A 39 26.77 -11.60 29.30
CA ASP A 39 26.45 -12.94 28.77
C ASP A 39 26.09 -12.85 27.28
N SER A 40 26.54 -13.85 26.50
CA SER A 40 26.51 -13.81 25.03
C SER A 40 25.20 -13.25 24.49
N PRO A 41 25.20 -12.13 23.74
CA PRO A 41 23.97 -11.49 23.30
C PRO A 41 23.15 -12.46 22.46
N LEU A 42 21.83 -12.39 22.61
CA LEU A 42 20.90 -13.18 21.81
C LEU A 42 21.18 -12.91 20.31
N PRO A 43 21.11 -13.94 19.44
CA PRO A 43 21.26 -13.74 18.01
C PRO A 43 20.19 -12.75 17.53
N PRO A 44 20.54 -11.79 16.63
CA PRO A 44 19.59 -10.79 16.20
C PRO A 44 18.38 -11.45 15.52
N THR A 45 17.18 -10.95 15.85
CA THR A 45 15.93 -11.37 15.21
C THR A 45 16.04 -11.04 13.71
N PRO A 46 15.80 -12.01 12.80
CA PRO A 46 15.74 -11.75 11.37
C PRO A 46 14.66 -10.72 11.04
N ILE A 47 14.89 -9.90 10.01
CA ILE A 47 13.88 -8.97 9.50
C ILE A 47 13.03 -9.66 8.43
N SER A 48 11.73 -9.37 8.46
CA SER A 48 10.79 -9.74 7.39
C SER A 48 10.55 -8.58 6.43
N HIS A 49 10.54 -8.89 5.14
CA HIS A 49 10.00 -8.04 4.08
C HIS A 49 8.64 -8.59 3.64
N SER A 50 7.71 -7.73 3.22
CA SER A 50 6.32 -8.12 2.92
C SER A 50 5.74 -7.21 1.82
N SER A 51 4.83 -7.72 1.00
CA SER A 51 4.35 -7.03 -0.19
C SER A 51 3.07 -6.24 0.07
N TYR A 52 3.19 -4.93 0.29
CA TYR A 52 2.04 -4.01 0.42
C TYR A 52 1.46 -3.57 -0.93
N MET A 53 2.18 -3.85 -2.03
CA MET A 53 1.90 -3.33 -3.37
C MET A 53 1.86 -1.79 -3.40
N SER A 54 2.88 -1.13 -2.83
CA SER A 54 2.98 0.33 -2.92
C SER A 54 3.23 0.79 -4.37
N PRO A 55 2.59 1.89 -4.82
CA PRO A 55 2.71 2.40 -6.19
C PRO A 55 4.06 3.07 -6.46
N HIS A 56 4.57 2.96 -7.68
CA HIS A 56 5.85 3.58 -8.08
C HIS A 56 5.64 4.90 -8.81
N ALA A 57 6.42 5.92 -8.46
CA ALA A 57 6.57 7.15 -9.25
C ALA A 57 8.05 7.55 -9.32
N SER A 58 8.63 7.57 -10.52
CA SER A 58 10.08 7.76 -10.75
C SER A 58 10.97 6.91 -9.82
N PRO A 59 10.87 5.56 -9.85
CA PRO A 59 11.58 4.66 -8.94
C PRO A 59 13.08 4.46 -9.27
N ILE A 60 13.62 5.23 -10.21
CA ILE A 60 15.01 5.14 -10.69
C ILE A 60 15.52 6.52 -11.11
N ALA A 61 16.73 6.87 -10.68
CA ALA A 61 17.35 8.17 -10.95
C ALA A 61 18.83 8.04 -11.33
N LEU A 62 19.34 9.00 -12.10
CA LEU A 62 20.75 9.11 -12.49
C LEU A 62 21.39 10.31 -11.79
N SER A 63 22.56 10.11 -11.17
CA SER A 63 23.36 11.20 -10.61
C SER A 63 24.83 10.83 -10.52
N ASN A 64 25.73 11.77 -10.87
CA ASN A 64 27.17 11.66 -10.65
C ASN A 64 27.82 10.32 -11.09
N GLY A 65 27.39 9.78 -12.24
CA GLY A 65 27.91 8.53 -12.80
C GLY A 65 27.38 7.24 -12.15
N HIS A 66 26.33 7.35 -11.35
CA HIS A 66 25.63 6.23 -10.73
C HIS A 66 24.14 6.27 -11.11
N VAL A 67 23.53 5.10 -11.17
CA VAL A 67 22.08 4.89 -11.16
C VAL A 67 21.70 4.54 -9.73
N PHE A 68 20.70 5.23 -9.18
CA PHE A 68 20.09 4.93 -7.90
C PHE A 68 18.71 4.35 -8.17
N VAL A 69 18.42 3.18 -7.61
CA VAL A 69 17.23 2.40 -7.93
C VAL A 69 16.56 1.99 -6.63
N VAL A 70 15.27 2.29 -6.44
CA VAL A 70 14.55 1.74 -5.28
C VAL A 70 14.37 0.23 -5.47
N ASN A 71 14.72 -0.53 -4.46
CA ASN A 71 14.57 -1.97 -4.38
C ASN A 71 13.46 -2.27 -3.37
N THR A 72 12.22 -2.00 -3.77
CA THR A 72 11.03 -2.04 -2.89
C THR A 72 10.92 -3.33 -2.08
N PRO A 73 11.14 -4.54 -2.64
CA PRO A 73 11.06 -5.79 -1.86
C PRO A 73 12.16 -5.99 -0.80
N ASP A 74 13.19 -5.16 -0.76
CA ASP A 74 14.41 -5.30 0.07
C ASP A 74 14.69 -4.02 0.89
N ASP A 75 13.71 -3.12 1.02
CA ASP A 75 13.74 -1.85 1.78
C ASP A 75 15.01 -0.98 1.58
N THR A 76 15.52 -0.97 0.34
CA THR A 76 16.85 -0.44 0.01
C THR A 76 16.88 0.38 -1.28
N VAL A 77 17.96 1.14 -1.45
CA VAL A 77 18.39 1.70 -2.74
C VAL A 77 19.63 0.98 -3.24
N ASP A 78 19.54 0.39 -4.42
CA ASP A 78 20.67 -0.22 -5.14
C ASP A 78 21.38 0.82 -6.02
N ILE A 79 22.70 0.86 -5.90
CA ILE A 79 23.54 1.87 -6.53
C ILE A 79 24.41 1.20 -7.60
N ILE A 80 24.09 1.42 -8.87
CA ILE A 80 24.78 0.84 -10.03
C ILE A 80 25.73 1.88 -10.61
N GLN A 81 27.03 1.59 -10.71
CA GLN A 81 27.97 2.47 -11.40
C GLN A 81 27.84 2.33 -12.92
N THR A 82 27.49 3.40 -13.63
CA THR A 82 27.12 3.33 -15.06
C THR A 82 28.23 2.76 -15.96
N LYS A 83 29.50 3.15 -15.68
CA LYS A 83 30.67 2.73 -16.47
C LYS A 83 31.03 1.25 -16.32
N SER A 84 30.84 0.67 -15.14
CA SER A 84 31.18 -0.75 -14.88
C SER A 84 29.98 -1.68 -14.91
N ARG A 85 28.76 -1.12 -14.90
CA ARG A 85 27.46 -1.82 -14.96
C ARG A 85 27.33 -2.88 -13.87
N LYS A 86 27.74 -2.50 -12.66
CA LYS A 86 27.71 -3.32 -11.44
C LYS A 86 27.11 -2.52 -10.30
N ILE A 87 26.39 -3.20 -9.42
CA ILE A 87 26.03 -2.68 -8.10
C ILE A 87 27.34 -2.44 -7.33
N VAL A 88 27.53 -1.22 -6.83
CA VAL A 88 28.70 -0.78 -6.05
C VAL A 88 28.35 -0.44 -4.60
N GLY A 89 27.06 -0.39 -4.27
CA GLY A 89 26.55 -0.20 -2.92
C GLY A 89 25.06 -0.50 -2.85
N ARG A 90 24.59 -0.78 -1.64
CA ARG A 90 23.19 -0.89 -1.24
C ARG A 90 23.02 -0.08 0.03
N VAL A 91 21.96 0.71 0.12
CA VAL A 91 21.67 1.56 1.27
C VAL A 91 20.27 1.23 1.77
N LYS A 92 20.12 0.75 3.01
CA LYS A 92 18.78 0.60 3.61
C LYS A 92 18.15 1.98 3.83
N VAL A 93 16.84 2.06 3.62
CA VAL A 93 16.07 3.31 3.73
C VAL A 93 14.88 3.10 4.68
N GLY A 94 13.68 3.55 4.33
CA GLY A 94 12.45 3.13 5.01
C GLY A 94 11.79 1.96 4.30
N ILE A 95 10.63 1.56 4.79
CA ILE A 95 9.89 0.39 4.29
C ILE A 95 9.11 0.73 3.03
N ASP A 96 9.12 -0.19 2.06
CA ASP A 96 8.51 -0.06 0.73
C ASP A 96 8.94 1.25 0.03
N PRO A 97 10.24 1.42 -0.34
CA PRO A 97 10.71 2.58 -1.09
C PRO A 97 10.20 2.56 -2.54
N VAL A 98 9.62 3.67 -3.00
CA VAL A 98 8.80 3.74 -4.24
C VAL A 98 9.18 4.82 -5.25
N GLY A 99 9.86 5.88 -4.82
CA GLY A 99 10.20 7.03 -5.67
C GLY A 99 11.52 7.65 -5.23
N ILE A 100 12.29 8.18 -6.18
CA ILE A 100 13.65 8.64 -5.91
C ILE A 100 14.02 9.85 -6.79
N ALA A 101 14.60 10.88 -6.18
CA ALA A 101 15.03 12.09 -6.86
C ALA A 101 16.42 12.54 -6.40
N ALA A 102 17.28 12.92 -7.35
CA ALA A 102 18.55 13.56 -7.05
C ALA A 102 18.35 15.07 -6.86
N ARG A 103 18.99 15.66 -5.85
CA ARG A 103 19.05 17.12 -5.70
C ARG A 103 19.87 17.73 -6.84
N PRO A 104 19.55 18.93 -7.38
CA PRO A 104 20.24 19.48 -8.56
C PRO A 104 21.77 19.65 -8.45
N ASP A 105 22.34 19.83 -7.25
CA ASP A 105 23.80 19.85 -7.04
C ASP A 105 24.46 18.45 -6.97
N GLY A 106 23.67 17.38 -7.06
CA GLY A 106 24.09 15.99 -7.04
C GLY A 106 24.67 15.48 -5.71
N ARG A 107 24.58 16.26 -4.62
CA ARG A 107 25.12 15.88 -3.29
C ARG A 107 24.14 15.14 -2.39
N GLU A 108 22.87 15.07 -2.77
CA GLU A 108 21.87 14.28 -2.07
C GLU A 108 20.98 13.53 -3.06
N VAL A 109 20.51 12.37 -2.63
CA VAL A 109 19.42 11.62 -3.27
C VAL A 109 18.34 11.39 -2.21
N TRP A 110 17.11 11.81 -2.50
CA TRP A 110 15.95 11.68 -1.63
C TRP A 110 15.09 10.51 -2.10
N VAL A 111 14.60 9.71 -1.16
CA VAL A 111 13.91 8.43 -1.41
C VAL A 111 12.59 8.43 -0.64
N ALA A 112 11.46 8.31 -1.34
CA ALA A 112 10.15 8.19 -0.73
C ALA A 112 9.92 6.75 -0.26
N ASN A 113 9.64 6.59 1.04
CA ASN A 113 9.40 5.31 1.69
C ASN A 113 7.91 5.23 2.02
N HIS A 114 7.14 4.53 1.19
CA HIS A 114 5.68 4.61 1.17
C HIS A 114 5.06 4.17 2.50
N VAL A 115 5.56 3.07 3.07
CA VAL A 115 5.02 2.45 4.28
C VAL A 115 5.62 3.04 5.56
N SER A 116 6.79 3.67 5.48
CA SER A 116 7.40 4.39 6.61
C SER A 116 6.82 5.77 6.89
N ASP A 117 6.04 6.35 5.96
CA ASP A 117 5.57 7.73 5.97
C ASP A 117 6.74 8.74 6.12
N SER A 118 7.81 8.49 5.37
CA SER A 118 9.07 9.25 5.43
C SER A 118 9.73 9.40 4.06
N VAL A 119 10.63 10.38 3.95
CA VAL A 119 11.63 10.46 2.89
C VAL A 119 13.03 10.32 3.49
N SER A 120 13.76 9.29 3.07
CA SER A 120 15.18 9.10 3.45
C SER A 120 16.09 9.95 2.58
N ILE A 121 17.06 10.63 3.20
CA ILE A 121 18.03 11.49 2.52
C ILE A 121 19.40 10.81 2.54
N ILE A 122 19.87 10.35 1.38
CA ILE A 122 21.18 9.74 1.17
C ILE A 122 22.19 10.82 0.77
N ASP A 123 23.32 10.89 1.47
CA ASP A 123 24.46 11.76 1.14
C ASP A 123 25.25 11.19 -0.05
N THR A 124 25.42 11.98 -1.11
CA THR A 124 26.11 11.61 -2.34
C THR A 124 27.28 12.54 -2.69
N ASP A 125 27.81 13.34 -1.75
CA ASP A 125 29.10 14.03 -1.94
C ASP A 125 30.27 13.04 -1.70
N PRO A 126 31.07 12.67 -2.72
CA PRO A 126 32.18 11.73 -2.57
C PRO A 126 33.34 12.24 -1.69
N LYS A 127 33.29 13.49 -1.22
CA LYS A 127 34.21 14.04 -0.20
C LYS A 127 33.69 13.87 1.22
N SER A 128 32.40 13.57 1.39
CA SER A 128 31.78 13.41 2.70
C SER A 128 32.24 12.12 3.39
N LYS A 129 32.12 12.10 4.72
CA LYS A 129 32.32 10.88 5.51
C LYS A 129 31.10 9.96 5.44
N SER A 130 29.90 10.51 5.28
CA SER A 130 28.62 9.78 5.18
C SER A 130 28.23 9.44 3.73
N TYR A 131 29.16 9.53 2.78
CA TYR A 131 28.92 9.16 1.37
C TYR A 131 28.28 7.77 1.24
N LEU A 132 27.12 7.74 0.56
CA LEU A 132 26.21 6.61 0.38
C LEU A 132 25.62 6.06 1.69
N GLN A 133 25.24 6.94 2.63
CA GLN A 133 24.53 6.62 3.87
C GLN A 133 23.35 7.58 4.06
N VAL A 134 22.31 7.15 4.80
CA VAL A 134 21.20 8.02 5.20
C VAL A 134 21.65 9.00 6.28
N VAL A 135 21.46 10.30 6.06
CA VAL A 135 21.87 11.39 6.97
C VAL A 135 20.71 12.11 7.67
N ALA A 136 19.50 11.99 7.12
CA ALA A 136 18.26 12.50 7.71
C ALA A 136 17.03 11.78 7.13
N THR A 137 15.90 11.88 7.83
CA THR A 137 14.56 11.55 7.34
C THR A 137 13.66 12.78 7.40
N VAL A 138 12.95 13.10 6.30
CA VAL A 138 11.81 14.04 6.33
C VAL A 138 10.56 13.26 6.65
N GLN A 139 9.76 13.74 7.61
CA GLN A 139 8.49 13.14 8.04
C GLN A 139 7.74 14.16 8.90
N ARG A 140 6.47 13.90 9.24
CA ARG A 140 5.66 14.80 10.06
C ARG A 140 4.68 13.99 10.90
N PHE A 141 4.69 14.20 12.22
CA PHE A 141 3.69 13.63 13.14
C PHE A 141 2.81 14.71 13.76
N HIS A 142 1.65 14.31 14.23
CA HIS A 142 0.75 15.15 15.01
C HIS A 142 1.27 15.27 16.46
N PRO A 143 1.53 16.50 16.96
CA PRO A 143 2.41 16.73 18.11
C PRO A 143 1.86 16.29 19.47
N THR A 144 0.58 15.90 19.56
CA THR A 144 -0.05 15.49 20.83
C THR A 144 -0.47 14.02 20.88
N ASN A 145 -0.51 13.30 19.74
CA ASN A 145 -0.92 11.88 19.71
C ASN A 145 -0.04 10.98 18.83
N GLY A 146 1.09 11.47 18.28
CA GLY A 146 2.08 10.63 17.59
C GLY A 146 1.62 9.97 16.28
N SER A 147 0.45 10.31 15.75
CA SER A 147 -0.04 9.81 14.45
C SER A 147 0.63 10.55 13.28
N THR A 148 0.91 9.89 12.15
CA THR A 148 1.57 10.55 10.99
C THR A 148 0.67 11.59 10.32
N ARG A 149 1.30 12.59 9.68
CA ARG A 149 0.73 13.66 8.83
C ARG A 149 1.61 13.85 7.57
N PHE A 150 2.22 12.75 7.12
CA PHE A 150 3.11 12.63 5.97
C PHE A 150 2.84 11.28 5.27
N ASP A 151 1.56 10.93 5.23
CA ASP A 151 1.01 9.60 4.93
C ASP A 151 1.21 9.26 3.44
N GLU A 152 1.75 8.07 3.15
CA GLU A 152 1.99 7.54 1.80
C GLU A 152 2.74 8.50 0.84
N PRO A 153 4.02 8.82 1.10
CA PRO A 153 4.84 9.66 0.21
C PRO A 153 5.26 8.88 -1.05
N VAL A 154 5.14 9.52 -2.23
CA VAL A 154 5.43 8.87 -3.53
C VAL A 154 6.39 9.69 -4.41
N GLY A 155 5.89 10.61 -5.23
CA GLY A 155 6.73 11.41 -6.13
C GLY A 155 7.53 12.49 -5.40
N ILE A 156 8.76 12.76 -5.87
CA ILE A 156 9.64 13.82 -5.34
C ILE A 156 10.14 14.68 -6.51
N ALA A 157 10.08 16.02 -6.37
CA ALA A 157 10.65 16.95 -7.33
C ALA A 157 11.35 18.12 -6.62
N PHE A 158 12.46 18.62 -7.18
CA PHE A 158 13.19 19.78 -6.64
C PHE A 158 12.89 21.03 -7.47
N ALA A 159 12.50 22.13 -6.80
CA ALA A 159 12.47 23.45 -7.42
C ALA A 159 13.85 24.10 -7.44
N SER A 160 14.69 23.81 -6.44
CA SER A 160 16.07 24.27 -6.34
C SER A 160 16.88 23.36 -5.41
N ASN A 161 18.11 23.76 -5.06
CA ASN A 161 18.85 23.10 -3.98
C ASN A 161 18.30 23.42 -2.57
N ASP A 162 17.36 24.36 -2.46
CA ASP A 162 16.82 24.89 -1.21
C ASP A 162 15.35 24.50 -0.98
N LYS A 163 14.63 24.14 -2.05
CA LYS A 163 13.18 23.83 -2.03
C LYS A 163 12.84 22.55 -2.80
N ALA A 164 12.09 21.66 -2.15
CA ALA A 164 11.60 20.40 -2.72
C ALA A 164 10.09 20.23 -2.51
N TYR A 165 9.50 19.33 -3.29
CA TYR A 165 8.12 18.87 -3.21
C TYR A 165 8.09 17.36 -3.05
N VAL A 166 7.16 16.86 -2.22
CA VAL A 166 6.85 15.44 -2.08
C VAL A 166 5.34 15.27 -2.20
N ALA A 167 4.88 14.40 -3.08
CA ALA A 167 3.46 14.06 -3.17
C ALA A 167 3.09 13.08 -2.05
N LEU A 168 1.95 13.34 -1.38
CA LEU A 168 1.41 12.54 -0.28
C LEU A 168 0.06 11.98 -0.74
N SER A 169 0.05 10.72 -1.17
CA SER A 169 -1.08 10.10 -1.87
C SER A 169 -2.34 10.10 -1.00
N SER A 170 -2.29 9.50 0.19
CA SER A 170 -3.43 9.46 1.11
C SER A 170 -3.77 10.80 1.78
N GLU A 171 -2.99 11.86 1.60
CA GLU A 171 -3.36 13.21 2.06
C GLU A 171 -4.02 14.04 0.95
N ASN A 172 -4.07 13.54 -0.29
CA ASN A 172 -4.48 14.28 -1.50
C ASN A 172 -3.79 15.67 -1.58
N ALA A 173 -2.47 15.70 -1.31
CA ALA A 173 -1.72 16.95 -1.17
C ALA A 173 -0.24 16.81 -1.56
N ILE A 174 0.38 17.94 -1.89
CA ILE A 174 1.83 18.05 -2.08
C ILE A 174 2.46 18.76 -0.86
N ALA A 175 3.43 18.13 -0.22
CA ALA A 175 4.23 18.74 0.83
C ALA A 175 5.37 19.58 0.22
N VAL A 176 5.39 20.87 0.56
CA VAL A 176 6.52 21.77 0.26
C VAL A 176 7.53 21.66 1.39
N ILE A 177 8.80 21.41 1.06
CA ILE A 177 9.85 21.12 2.03
C ILE A 177 11.03 22.07 1.83
N ASP A 178 11.48 22.68 2.93
CA ASP A 178 12.74 23.41 3.02
C ASP A 178 13.90 22.39 3.13
N VAL A 179 14.80 22.42 2.15
CA VAL A 179 15.87 21.42 1.99
C VAL A 179 16.99 21.59 3.03
N ALA A 180 17.14 22.77 3.63
CA ALA A 180 18.15 23.00 4.66
C ALA A 180 17.72 22.44 6.02
N SER A 181 16.52 22.79 6.47
CA SER A 181 15.93 22.44 7.77
C SER A 181 15.23 21.08 7.81
N ARG A 182 14.94 20.49 6.64
CA ARG A 182 14.21 19.21 6.48
C ARG A 182 12.78 19.25 7.01
N LYS A 183 12.12 20.41 6.94
CA LYS A 183 10.76 20.60 7.45
C LYS A 183 9.77 20.89 6.33
N VAL A 184 8.57 20.30 6.46
CA VAL A 184 7.39 20.66 5.65
C VAL A 184 6.94 22.06 6.05
N THR A 185 6.96 23.00 5.12
CA THR A 185 6.62 24.42 5.33
C THR A 185 5.18 24.74 4.91
N LYS A 186 4.67 24.09 3.87
CA LYS A 186 3.33 24.27 3.30
C LYS A 186 2.78 22.93 2.80
N LEU A 187 1.46 22.78 2.75
CA LEU A 187 0.79 21.74 1.95
C LEU A 187 0.02 22.43 0.81
N LEU A 188 0.10 21.88 -0.40
CA LEU A 188 -0.70 22.29 -1.56
C LEU A 188 -1.84 21.26 -1.71
N PRO A 189 -3.12 21.65 -1.63
CA PRO A 189 -4.22 20.71 -1.80
C PRO A 189 -4.37 20.32 -3.28
N VAL A 190 -4.63 19.03 -3.54
CA VAL A 190 -5.02 18.50 -4.84
C VAL A 190 -6.49 18.09 -4.73
N THR A 191 -7.37 18.57 -5.60
CA THR A 191 -8.82 18.30 -5.54
C THR A 191 -9.23 17.14 -6.44
N ALA A 192 -8.38 16.11 -6.43
CA ALA A 192 -8.46 14.78 -7.05
C ALA A 192 -7.59 13.82 -6.22
N GLN A 193 -7.69 12.51 -6.43
CA GLN A 193 -7.23 11.54 -5.45
C GLN A 193 -5.91 10.87 -5.85
N ASP A 194 -5.10 10.51 -4.84
CA ASP A 194 -3.82 9.82 -4.99
C ASP A 194 -2.82 10.57 -5.93
N PRO A 195 -2.34 11.78 -5.57
CA PRO A 195 -1.27 12.47 -6.29
C PRO A 195 0.04 11.67 -6.25
N ARG A 196 0.47 11.14 -7.41
CA ARG A 196 1.67 10.29 -7.52
C ARG A 196 2.83 10.96 -8.25
N ALA A 197 2.73 11.11 -9.57
CA ALA A 197 3.84 11.60 -10.38
C ALA A 197 3.86 13.13 -10.40
N ILE A 198 5.03 13.68 -10.11
CA ILE A 198 5.29 15.12 -10.10
C ILE A 198 6.63 15.42 -10.78
N THR A 199 6.74 16.58 -11.45
CA THR A 199 8.04 17.11 -11.90
C THR A 199 8.06 18.62 -11.85
N VAL A 200 9.26 19.20 -11.77
CA VAL A 200 9.48 20.63 -11.99
C VAL A 200 10.14 20.84 -13.34
N GLN A 201 9.60 21.76 -14.14
CA GLN A 201 10.25 22.27 -15.35
C GLN A 201 10.10 23.80 -15.37
N GLY A 202 11.21 24.51 -15.51
CA GLY A 202 11.23 25.97 -15.37
C GLY A 202 10.71 26.46 -14.00
N ASP A 203 9.76 27.40 -14.02
CA ASP A 203 9.08 27.93 -12.84
C ASP A 203 7.75 27.19 -12.52
N ARG A 204 7.54 25.99 -13.07
CA ARG A 204 6.29 25.22 -12.95
C ARG A 204 6.52 23.85 -12.30
N LEU A 205 5.68 23.53 -11.32
CA LEU A 205 5.49 22.18 -10.78
C LEU A 205 4.25 21.58 -11.45
N TYR A 206 4.43 20.44 -12.12
CA TYR A 206 3.37 19.66 -12.74
C TYR A 206 3.05 18.45 -11.85
N VAL A 207 1.76 18.17 -11.65
CA VAL A 207 1.26 17.12 -10.74
C VAL A 207 0.11 16.39 -11.40
N ILE A 208 0.17 15.06 -11.46
CA ILE A 208 -1.00 14.22 -11.80
C ILE A 208 -1.48 13.44 -10.56
N PRO A 209 -2.77 13.51 -10.19
CA PRO A 209 -3.43 12.40 -9.49
C PRO A 209 -3.34 11.13 -10.34
N PHE A 210 -3.17 9.98 -9.69
CA PHE A 210 -3.40 8.69 -10.32
C PHE A 210 -4.87 8.53 -10.73
N GLU A 211 -5.77 9.13 -9.94
CA GLU A 211 -7.20 8.95 -10.02
C GLU A 211 -7.95 10.29 -10.17
N SER A 212 -7.98 10.80 -11.40
CA SER A 212 -8.63 12.05 -11.79
C SER A 212 -10.15 11.95 -12.00
N ASN A 213 -10.68 10.71 -12.08
CA ASN A 213 -12.01 10.33 -12.61
C ASN A 213 -12.03 10.28 -14.16
N ASN A 214 -13.16 9.89 -14.77
CA ASN A 214 -13.30 9.80 -16.24
C ASN A 214 -14.69 10.23 -16.76
N LYS A 215 -15.34 11.12 -16.00
CA LYS A 215 -16.71 11.61 -16.20
C LYS A 215 -17.82 10.54 -16.14
N SER A 216 -17.58 9.30 -15.73
CA SER A 216 -18.63 8.26 -15.63
C SER A 216 -19.46 8.29 -14.34
N GLN A 217 -20.76 7.99 -14.44
CA GLN A 217 -21.70 7.76 -13.34
C GLN A 217 -22.83 6.78 -13.74
N LEU A 218 -23.75 6.46 -12.83
CA LEU A 218 -24.99 5.74 -13.17
C LEU A 218 -26.02 6.65 -13.87
N SER A 219 -26.87 6.06 -14.71
CA SER A 219 -27.94 6.74 -15.47
C SER A 219 -29.17 7.18 -14.66
N GLY A 220 -29.10 7.23 -13.33
CA GLY A 220 -30.16 7.88 -12.56
C GLY A 220 -30.01 9.40 -12.60
N GLY A 221 -31.08 10.12 -12.32
CA GLY A 221 -31.04 11.59 -12.32
C GLY A 221 -32.41 12.22 -12.18
N THR A 222 -32.48 13.53 -12.43
CA THR A 222 -33.74 14.30 -12.52
C THR A 222 -33.88 15.12 -13.80
N GLY A 223 -32.85 15.19 -14.65
CA GLY A 223 -32.88 15.85 -15.96
C GLY A 223 -32.95 14.91 -17.16
N GLU A 224 -33.37 15.43 -18.32
CA GLU A 224 -33.09 14.79 -19.62
C GLU A 224 -31.61 15.04 -19.97
N LEU A 225 -30.74 14.03 -19.78
CA LEU A 225 -29.31 14.13 -20.10
C LEU A 225 -29.05 13.96 -21.60
N ASP A 226 -29.60 12.89 -22.19
CA ASP A 226 -29.65 12.62 -23.62
C ASP A 226 -30.77 11.60 -23.90
N LYS A 227 -31.35 11.63 -25.10
CA LYS A 227 -32.51 10.82 -25.52
C LYS A 227 -32.15 9.37 -25.89
N GLU A 228 -30.88 9.00 -25.85
CA GLU A 228 -30.40 7.62 -26.00
C GLU A 228 -30.52 6.75 -24.74
N TYR A 229 -30.86 7.33 -23.58
CA TYR A 229 -30.85 6.64 -22.29
C TYR A 229 -32.21 6.71 -21.60
N GLU A 230 -32.64 5.59 -21.03
CA GLU A 230 -33.74 5.59 -20.05
C GLU A 230 -33.13 5.91 -18.68
N THR A 231 -33.27 7.16 -18.26
CA THR A 231 -32.91 7.57 -16.90
C THR A 231 -34.01 7.17 -15.91
N PHE A 232 -33.63 6.75 -14.70
CA PHE A 232 -34.60 6.55 -13.61
C PHE A 232 -34.61 7.75 -12.67
N ASP A 233 -35.80 8.14 -12.17
CA ASP A 233 -35.90 9.11 -11.09
C ASP A 233 -35.28 8.50 -9.82
N ALA A 234 -34.05 8.92 -9.55
CA ALA A 234 -33.26 8.45 -8.43
C ALA A 234 -33.74 9.03 -7.10
N TRP A 235 -34.50 10.13 -7.10
CA TRP A 235 -35.13 10.69 -5.91
C TRP A 235 -36.40 9.90 -5.54
N GLN A 236 -37.21 9.52 -6.54
CA GLN A 236 -38.32 8.62 -6.34
C GLN A 236 -37.82 7.26 -5.82
N HIS A 237 -36.82 6.66 -6.46
CA HIS A 237 -36.29 5.34 -6.09
C HIS A 237 -35.60 5.36 -4.71
N SER A 238 -34.52 6.12 -4.57
CA SER A 238 -33.61 6.02 -3.41
C SER A 238 -34.12 6.77 -2.18
N ILE A 239 -34.81 7.89 -2.35
CA ILE A 239 -35.26 8.75 -1.23
C ILE A 239 -36.73 8.53 -0.90
N THR A 240 -37.61 8.39 -1.91
CA THR A 240 -39.07 8.37 -1.70
C THR A 240 -39.62 6.96 -1.45
N VAL A 241 -39.09 5.95 -2.15
CA VAL A 241 -39.54 4.54 -2.03
C VAL A 241 -38.63 3.71 -1.11
N ASN A 242 -37.34 4.05 -1.00
CA ASN A 242 -36.34 3.38 -0.15
C ASN A 242 -36.34 1.84 -0.32
N ASN A 243 -36.09 1.43 -1.55
CA ASN A 243 -36.08 0.02 -1.95
C ASN A 243 -34.69 -0.61 -1.68
N VAL A 244 -34.68 -1.75 -0.98
CA VAL A 244 -33.45 -2.45 -0.55
C VAL A 244 -32.65 -3.04 -1.73
N LEU A 245 -33.27 -3.26 -2.89
CA LEU A 245 -32.62 -3.74 -4.12
C LEU A 245 -33.25 -3.05 -5.33
N SER A 246 -32.45 -2.52 -6.28
CA SER A 246 -32.91 -1.82 -7.51
C SER A 246 -33.60 -2.72 -8.57
N LEU A 247 -34.39 -3.71 -8.14
CA LEU A 247 -35.13 -4.64 -8.99
C LEU A 247 -36.15 -3.88 -9.85
N GLY A 248 -36.10 -4.12 -11.17
CA GLY A 248 -37.04 -3.53 -12.13
C GLY A 248 -36.72 -2.12 -12.61
N HIS A 249 -35.68 -1.46 -12.07
CA HIS A 249 -35.20 -0.18 -12.58
C HIS A 249 -34.17 -0.40 -13.69
N VAL A 250 -34.26 0.38 -14.76
CA VAL A 250 -33.23 0.44 -15.80
C VAL A 250 -32.06 1.24 -15.26
N THR A 251 -30.85 0.69 -15.38
CA THR A 251 -29.62 1.33 -14.90
C THR A 251 -28.49 1.04 -15.88
N ASP A 252 -27.97 2.11 -16.47
CA ASP A 252 -26.79 2.10 -17.34
C ASP A 252 -25.62 2.83 -16.66
N ILE A 253 -24.40 2.62 -17.17
CA ILE A 253 -23.25 3.51 -16.94
C ILE A 253 -23.20 4.52 -18.08
N ILE A 254 -23.06 5.81 -17.75
CA ILE A 254 -23.03 6.93 -18.69
C ILE A 254 -21.89 7.90 -18.37
N LYS A 255 -21.42 8.66 -19.38
CA LYS A 255 -20.56 9.83 -19.18
C LYS A 255 -21.46 11.06 -18.93
N HIS A 256 -21.19 11.84 -17.88
CA HIS A 256 -21.95 13.03 -17.51
C HIS A 256 -21.02 14.27 -17.49
N PRO A 257 -21.31 15.35 -18.24
CA PRO A 257 -20.33 16.41 -18.50
C PRO A 257 -19.96 17.25 -17.27
N GLU A 258 -20.88 17.38 -16.30
CA GLU A 258 -20.62 18.10 -15.03
C GLU A 258 -20.02 17.21 -13.92
N VAL A 259 -19.64 15.96 -14.23
CA VAL A 259 -18.81 15.18 -13.30
C VAL A 259 -17.41 15.79 -13.26
N PRO A 260 -16.87 16.13 -12.07
CA PRO A 260 -15.50 16.61 -11.95
C PRO A 260 -14.48 15.59 -12.44
N ASP A 261 -13.52 16.12 -13.19
CA ASP A 261 -12.48 15.44 -13.96
C ASP A 261 -11.28 16.40 -13.96
N ARG A 262 -10.13 15.98 -13.43
CA ARG A 262 -9.01 16.88 -13.06
C ARG A 262 -7.68 16.14 -13.09
N ASP A 263 -7.06 16.07 -14.25
CA ASP A 263 -5.92 15.20 -14.54
C ASP A 263 -4.55 15.81 -14.26
N LEU A 264 -4.40 17.13 -14.43
CA LEU A 264 -3.11 17.80 -14.36
C LEU A 264 -3.25 19.14 -13.64
N TYR A 265 -2.54 19.28 -12.52
CA TYR A 265 -2.43 20.51 -11.76
C TYR A 265 -1.07 21.15 -12.04
N VAL A 266 -1.07 22.46 -12.29
CA VAL A 266 0.16 23.23 -12.55
C VAL A 266 0.29 24.32 -11.49
N PHE A 267 1.39 24.32 -10.74
CA PHE A 267 1.69 25.30 -9.68
C PHE A 267 2.91 26.16 -10.03
N ASP A 268 2.93 27.42 -9.58
CA ASP A 268 4.11 28.29 -9.65
C ASP A 268 5.11 27.94 -8.53
N THR A 269 6.37 27.69 -8.89
CA THR A 269 7.37 27.21 -7.92
C THR A 269 7.96 28.30 -7.03
N ASN A 270 7.69 29.58 -7.30
CA ASN A 270 8.11 30.73 -6.51
C ASN A 270 7.04 31.10 -5.47
N THR A 271 5.76 31.07 -5.83
CA THR A 271 4.64 31.49 -4.96
C THR A 271 3.91 30.33 -4.27
N ASP A 272 4.09 29.09 -4.75
CA ASP A 272 3.30 27.92 -4.34
C ASP A 272 1.80 28.10 -4.59
N GLU A 273 1.41 28.85 -5.62
CA GLU A 273 0.01 29.06 -6.02
C GLU A 273 -0.36 28.17 -7.22
N LEU A 274 -1.61 27.72 -7.26
CA LEU A 274 -2.18 26.94 -8.36
C LEU A 274 -2.42 27.88 -9.55
N VAL A 275 -1.79 27.58 -10.68
CA VAL A 275 -1.86 28.35 -11.93
C VAL A 275 -3.01 27.84 -12.81
N GLU A 276 -3.13 26.51 -12.94
CA GLU A 276 -4.08 25.89 -13.89
C GLU A 276 -4.44 24.45 -13.47
N VAL A 277 -5.63 23.99 -13.89
CA VAL A 277 -6.05 22.58 -13.84
C VAL A 277 -6.61 22.15 -15.19
N VAL A 278 -6.09 21.06 -15.76
CA VAL A 278 -6.51 20.50 -17.06
C VAL A 278 -7.33 19.23 -16.85
N ASP A 279 -8.36 19.01 -17.68
CA ASP A 279 -9.27 17.86 -17.64
C ASP A 279 -9.26 17.02 -18.93
N THR A 280 -9.85 15.83 -18.84
CA THR A 280 -9.96 14.83 -19.91
C THR A 280 -8.62 14.48 -20.55
N LEU A 281 -7.67 14.02 -19.72
CA LEU A 281 -6.37 13.49 -20.16
C LEU A 281 -6.24 11.97 -20.05
N GLY A 282 -7.13 11.27 -19.33
CA GLY A 282 -7.18 9.80 -19.25
C GLY A 282 -8.22 9.31 -18.24
N THR A 283 -8.03 8.10 -17.71
CA THR A 283 -8.75 7.61 -16.51
C THR A 283 -7.80 7.24 -15.36
N LEU A 284 -6.69 6.55 -15.69
CA LEU A 284 -5.63 6.17 -14.75
C LEU A 284 -4.30 6.74 -15.27
N LEU A 285 -3.68 7.64 -14.51
CA LEU A 285 -2.52 8.44 -14.95
C LEU A 285 -1.24 8.01 -14.22
N TYR A 286 -0.29 7.38 -14.92
CA TYR A 286 0.82 6.67 -14.28
C TYR A 286 2.10 7.52 -14.15
N GLY A 287 2.44 8.27 -15.18
CA GLY A 287 3.69 9.02 -15.24
C GLY A 287 3.63 10.18 -16.23
N LEU A 288 4.44 11.20 -15.98
CA LEU A 288 4.53 12.41 -16.81
C LEU A 288 5.96 12.76 -17.19
N ALA A 289 6.12 13.37 -18.37
CA ALA A 289 7.32 14.04 -18.84
C ALA A 289 6.94 15.43 -19.35
N VAL A 290 7.88 16.38 -19.34
CA VAL A 290 7.65 17.76 -19.83
C VAL A 290 8.87 18.19 -20.63
N ASP A 291 8.65 18.74 -21.83
CA ASP A 291 9.68 19.17 -22.77
C ASP A 291 10.31 20.52 -22.37
N SER A 292 11.31 21.02 -23.11
CA SER A 292 11.94 22.32 -22.84
C SER A 292 11.02 23.54 -23.04
N ASN A 293 9.88 23.35 -23.72
CA ASN A 293 8.89 24.38 -24.05
C ASN A 293 7.69 24.39 -23.07
N GLY A 294 7.56 23.38 -22.21
CA GLY A 294 6.43 23.18 -21.30
C GLY A 294 5.28 22.34 -21.87
N LYS A 295 5.46 21.64 -23.01
CA LYS A 295 4.51 20.62 -23.47
C LYS A 295 4.62 19.39 -22.57
N VAL A 296 3.50 19.00 -21.98
CA VAL A 296 3.39 17.87 -21.05
C VAL A 296 2.98 16.61 -21.83
N PHE A 297 3.57 15.47 -21.48
CA PHE A 297 3.20 14.14 -21.98
C PHE A 297 2.89 13.22 -20.80
N ILE A 298 1.76 12.51 -20.84
CA ILE A 298 1.27 11.65 -19.75
C ILE A 298 1.05 10.23 -20.30
N ALA A 299 1.65 9.24 -19.66
CA ALA A 299 1.38 7.83 -19.89
C ALA A 299 0.13 7.41 -19.08
N GLN A 300 -0.91 6.97 -19.78
CA GLN A 300 -2.23 6.72 -19.16
C GLN A 300 -3.00 5.55 -19.79
N ALA A 301 -3.96 5.04 -19.02
CA ALA A 301 -5.01 4.16 -19.52
C ALA A 301 -6.39 4.83 -19.38
N ASP A 302 -7.14 4.94 -20.48
CA ASP A 302 -8.50 5.50 -20.47
C ASP A 302 -9.55 4.38 -20.52
N ALA A 303 -10.52 4.41 -19.61
CA ALA A 303 -11.43 3.30 -19.38
C ALA A 303 -12.75 3.44 -20.16
N ARG A 304 -13.06 2.39 -20.93
CA ARG A 304 -14.27 2.24 -21.75
C ARG A 304 -15.44 1.64 -20.97
N ASN A 305 -15.58 1.99 -19.68
CA ASN A 305 -16.56 1.39 -18.78
C ASN A 305 -18.02 1.75 -19.12
N ASP A 306 -18.22 2.78 -19.94
CA ASP A 306 -19.50 3.18 -20.56
C ASP A 306 -19.80 2.44 -21.87
N ALA A 307 -18.81 1.87 -22.58
CA ALA A 307 -19.01 1.23 -23.89
C ALA A 307 -19.97 0.03 -23.82
N ASN A 308 -19.85 -0.80 -22.78
CA ASN A 308 -20.86 -1.80 -22.44
C ASN A 308 -21.78 -1.39 -21.28
N GLY A 309 -21.73 -0.13 -20.88
CA GLY A 309 -22.53 0.47 -19.82
C GLY A 309 -24.03 0.40 -20.04
N LYS A 310 -24.51 0.25 -21.29
CA LYS A 310 -25.93 0.18 -21.65
C LYS A 310 -26.59 -1.18 -21.33
N SER A 311 -26.31 -1.73 -20.14
CA SER A 311 -26.80 -3.05 -19.68
C SER A 311 -28.28 -3.04 -19.25
N GLY A 312 -28.80 -1.88 -18.86
CA GLY A 312 -30.19 -1.67 -18.52
C GLY A 312 -31.05 -1.44 -19.76
N THR A 313 -30.72 -0.45 -20.58
CA THR A 313 -31.50 -0.07 -21.77
C THR A 313 -31.39 -1.08 -22.90
N LYS A 314 -30.15 -1.34 -23.37
CA LYS A 314 -29.87 -2.14 -24.57
C LYS A 314 -29.47 -3.58 -24.26
N LYS A 315 -29.41 -3.95 -22.98
CA LYS A 315 -28.99 -5.28 -22.47
C LYS A 315 -27.59 -5.69 -22.95
N HIS A 316 -26.67 -4.72 -23.02
CA HIS A 316 -25.24 -4.96 -23.28
C HIS A 316 -24.62 -5.88 -22.22
N GLY A 317 -23.56 -6.61 -22.61
CA GLY A 317 -22.70 -7.40 -21.73
C GLY A 317 -21.23 -7.26 -22.13
N LEU A 318 -20.38 -8.25 -21.83
CA LEU A 318 -18.94 -8.16 -22.17
C LEU A 318 -18.64 -8.14 -23.68
N LYS A 319 -19.60 -8.51 -24.54
CA LYS A 319 -19.39 -8.52 -25.99
C LYS A 319 -19.22 -7.11 -26.53
N GLU A 320 -20.01 -6.16 -26.03
CA GLU A 320 -20.01 -4.76 -26.44
C GLU A 320 -18.80 -3.98 -25.88
N LEU A 321 -18.03 -4.59 -24.96
CA LEU A 321 -16.71 -4.08 -24.54
C LEU A 321 -15.57 -4.53 -25.48
N GLU A 322 -15.83 -5.50 -26.37
CA GLU A 322 -14.91 -5.98 -27.41
C GLU A 322 -13.58 -6.53 -26.83
N ASN A 323 -13.58 -6.96 -25.56
CA ASN A 323 -12.37 -7.27 -24.76
C ASN A 323 -11.27 -6.19 -24.82
N ARG A 324 -11.70 -4.92 -24.75
CA ARG A 324 -10.87 -3.74 -24.61
C ARG A 324 -11.43 -2.87 -23.48
N ALA A 325 -11.08 -3.22 -22.25
CA ALA A 325 -11.49 -2.47 -21.06
C ALA A 325 -10.90 -1.06 -21.04
N PHE A 326 -9.62 -0.93 -21.40
CA PHE A 326 -8.89 0.33 -21.46
C PHE A 326 -8.33 0.60 -22.86
N LEU A 327 -8.18 1.87 -23.23
CA LEU A 327 -7.30 2.35 -24.28
C LEU A 327 -5.93 2.68 -23.67
N ASN A 328 -4.84 2.17 -24.24
CA ASN A 328 -3.49 2.51 -23.82
C ASN A 328 -2.99 3.68 -24.67
N GLN A 329 -2.66 4.81 -24.04
CA GLN A 329 -2.40 6.07 -24.72
C GLN A 329 -1.22 6.81 -24.08
N ILE A 330 -0.60 7.69 -24.88
CA ILE A 330 0.13 8.83 -24.34
C ILE A 330 -0.67 10.08 -24.71
N THR A 331 -1.11 10.84 -23.70
CA THR A 331 -1.78 12.13 -23.93
C THR A 331 -0.77 13.24 -23.85
N SER A 332 -0.92 14.29 -24.67
CA SER A 332 -0.07 15.46 -24.60
C SER A 332 -0.84 16.78 -24.58
N VAL A 333 -0.30 17.76 -23.85
CA VAL A 333 -0.92 19.07 -23.61
C VAL A 333 0.14 20.16 -23.82
N THR A 334 -0.07 21.00 -24.84
CA THR A 334 0.73 22.21 -25.09
C THR A 334 0.16 23.37 -24.30
N PHE A 335 1.02 24.25 -23.76
CA PHE A 335 0.59 25.46 -23.07
C PHE A 335 0.92 26.72 -23.89
N LYS A 336 0.00 27.69 -23.87
CA LYS A 336 0.09 28.95 -24.62
C LYS A 336 -0.48 30.09 -23.81
N ASP A 337 0.29 31.17 -23.66
CA ASP A 337 -0.03 32.31 -22.80
C ASP A 337 -0.44 31.89 -21.36
N GLY A 338 0.14 30.77 -20.88
CA GLY A 338 -0.14 30.16 -19.58
C GLY A 338 -1.34 29.20 -19.51
N LYS A 339 -2.07 28.99 -20.62
CA LYS A 339 -3.29 28.16 -20.69
C LYS A 339 -3.08 26.89 -21.51
N PRO A 340 -3.82 25.79 -21.24
CA PRO A 340 -3.73 24.58 -22.04
C PRO A 340 -4.40 24.80 -23.41
N GLU A 341 -3.75 24.35 -24.47
CA GLU A 341 -4.43 24.07 -25.74
C GLU A 341 -5.12 22.69 -25.66
N LYS A 342 -5.92 22.31 -26.67
CA LYS A 342 -6.68 21.06 -26.63
C LYS A 342 -5.73 19.85 -26.53
N PRO A 343 -5.99 18.88 -25.62
CA PRO A 343 -5.21 17.64 -25.54
C PRO A 343 -5.16 16.85 -26.85
N GLU A 344 -3.99 16.26 -27.12
CA GLU A 344 -3.72 15.34 -28.24
C GLU A 344 -3.52 13.92 -27.68
N PHE A 345 -4.23 12.94 -28.22
CA PHE A 345 -4.13 11.53 -27.79
C PHE A 345 -3.32 10.72 -28.81
N PHE A 346 -2.21 10.14 -28.36
CA PHE A 346 -1.40 9.22 -29.15
C PHE A 346 -1.84 7.79 -28.85
N GLU A 347 -2.63 7.21 -29.75
CA GLU A 347 -3.09 5.83 -29.67
C GLU A 347 -1.91 4.87 -29.81
N LEU A 348 -1.60 4.10 -28.76
CA LEU A 348 -0.47 3.16 -28.80
C LEU A 348 -0.76 1.88 -29.61
N GLU A 349 -2.04 1.65 -29.90
CA GLU A 349 -2.62 0.42 -30.43
C GLU A 349 -3.87 0.76 -31.27
N PRO A 350 -4.30 -0.08 -32.23
CA PRO A 350 -5.52 0.13 -32.98
C PRO A 350 -6.77 0.32 -32.09
N LEU A 351 -7.66 1.22 -32.51
CA LEU A 351 -8.95 1.45 -31.86
C LEU A 351 -9.96 0.32 -32.20
N PRO A 352 -10.79 -0.11 -31.23
CA PRO A 352 -11.86 -1.09 -31.44
C PRO A 352 -12.80 -0.73 -32.60
N PRO A 353 -13.35 -1.72 -33.33
CA PRO A 353 -13.26 -3.17 -33.11
C PRO A 353 -11.94 -3.81 -33.57
N ASN A 354 -10.93 -3.01 -33.97
CA ASN A 354 -9.60 -3.53 -34.27
C ASN A 354 -8.77 -3.67 -32.99
N HIS A 355 -7.81 -4.59 -33.01
CA HIS A 355 -6.88 -4.84 -31.92
C HIS A 355 -5.46 -4.98 -32.51
N PRO A 356 -4.40 -4.74 -31.72
CA PRO A 356 -3.04 -5.09 -32.14
C PRO A 356 -2.86 -6.62 -32.20
N ASP A 357 -1.86 -7.09 -32.95
CA ASP A 357 -1.27 -8.40 -32.67
C ASP A 357 -0.72 -8.41 -31.23
N ARG A 358 -0.78 -9.54 -30.51
CA ARG A 358 -0.41 -9.60 -29.08
C ARG A 358 1.01 -9.10 -28.79
N GLU A 359 1.98 -9.46 -29.61
CA GLU A 359 3.39 -9.00 -29.49
C GLU A 359 3.56 -7.49 -29.80
N MET A 360 2.54 -6.87 -30.38
CA MET A 360 2.49 -5.44 -30.73
C MET A 360 1.64 -4.61 -29.74
N ALA A 361 1.03 -5.24 -28.73
CA ALA A 361 0.28 -4.56 -27.68
C ALA A 361 1.21 -3.82 -26.69
N LEU A 362 0.77 -2.67 -26.19
CA LEU A 362 1.50 -1.79 -25.28
C LEU A 362 0.65 -1.51 -24.03
N ALA A 363 0.34 -2.60 -23.32
CA ALA A 363 -0.56 -2.63 -22.18
C ALA A 363 0.00 -1.89 -20.95
N THR A 364 -0.83 -1.02 -20.36
CA THR A 364 -0.52 -0.24 -19.15
C THR A 364 0.74 0.62 -19.34
N PRO A 365 0.70 1.68 -20.18
CA PRO A 365 1.83 2.59 -20.35
C PRO A 365 2.08 3.32 -19.03
N PHE A 366 3.31 3.24 -18.50
CA PHE A 366 3.58 3.57 -17.09
C PHE A 366 4.67 4.64 -16.92
N ALA A 367 5.92 4.29 -17.18
CA ALA A 367 7.03 5.25 -17.11
C ALA A 367 7.18 5.96 -18.45
N ILE A 368 7.51 7.25 -18.41
CA ILE A 368 7.71 8.09 -19.58
C ILE A 368 8.83 9.10 -19.30
N GLN A 369 9.71 9.31 -20.28
CA GLN A 369 10.78 10.31 -20.30
C GLN A 369 10.89 10.89 -21.72
N ILE A 370 11.45 12.09 -21.86
CA ILE A 370 11.75 12.73 -23.15
C ILE A 370 13.25 13.07 -23.22
N SER A 371 13.82 13.05 -24.41
CA SER A 371 15.21 13.44 -24.67
C SER A 371 15.43 14.96 -24.53
N ASP A 372 16.67 15.36 -24.25
CA ASP A 372 17.05 16.77 -24.00
C ASP A 372 16.93 17.66 -25.26
N ASP A 373 16.75 17.06 -26.45
CA ASP A 373 16.45 17.71 -27.73
C ASP A 373 14.94 17.82 -28.03
N ASP A 374 14.07 17.41 -27.11
CA ASP A 374 12.62 17.29 -27.23
C ASP A 374 12.11 16.38 -28.39
N THR A 375 12.96 15.60 -29.08
CA THR A 375 12.52 14.84 -30.27
C THR A 375 11.90 13.48 -29.97
N THR A 376 12.38 12.81 -28.92
CA THR A 376 12.16 11.37 -28.71
C THR A 376 11.62 11.09 -27.31
N ILE A 377 10.40 10.56 -27.23
CA ILE A 377 9.84 10.01 -26.00
C ILE A 377 10.35 8.57 -25.84
N VAL A 378 10.74 8.18 -24.63
CA VAL A 378 11.03 6.79 -24.23
C VAL A 378 10.05 6.41 -23.13
N ALA A 379 9.25 5.37 -23.35
CA ALA A 379 8.16 4.96 -22.47
C ALA A 379 8.16 3.45 -22.18
N SER A 380 7.52 3.04 -21.09
CA SER A 380 7.31 1.63 -20.74
C SER A 380 5.84 1.24 -20.87
N ALA A 381 5.59 0.03 -21.39
CA ALA A 381 4.31 -0.65 -21.31
C ALA A 381 4.45 -1.76 -20.25
N ALA A 382 3.98 -1.47 -19.04
CA ALA A 382 4.26 -2.26 -17.85
C ALA A 382 3.64 -3.65 -17.91
N SER A 383 2.42 -3.80 -18.45
CA SER A 383 1.79 -5.13 -18.57
C SER A 383 2.26 -5.90 -19.82
N SER A 384 2.92 -5.23 -20.78
CA SER A 384 3.55 -5.86 -21.96
C SER A 384 5.05 -6.14 -21.80
N ASP A 385 5.62 -5.97 -20.61
CA ASP A 385 7.06 -6.18 -20.32
C ASP A 385 8.01 -5.50 -21.33
N THR A 386 7.63 -4.31 -21.82
CA THR A 386 8.21 -3.68 -23.02
C THR A 386 8.59 -2.22 -22.80
N ILE A 387 9.69 -1.81 -23.42
CA ILE A 387 10.08 -0.41 -23.61
C ILE A 387 9.90 -0.03 -25.08
N PHE A 388 9.37 1.16 -25.33
CA PHE A 388 9.12 1.69 -26.67
C PHE A 388 9.49 3.17 -26.78
N THR A 389 9.63 3.62 -28.01
CA THR A 389 10.01 4.99 -28.38
C THR A 389 8.93 5.62 -29.25
N LEU A 390 8.74 6.94 -29.12
CA LEU A 390 7.85 7.71 -29.99
C LEU A 390 8.54 8.98 -30.47
N ASN A 391 8.13 9.47 -31.64
CA ASN A 391 8.38 10.84 -32.04
C ASN A 391 7.49 11.77 -31.19
N ALA A 392 8.08 12.73 -30.47
CA ALA A 392 7.35 13.60 -29.54
C ALA A 392 6.36 14.56 -30.23
N ALA A 393 6.58 14.88 -31.51
CA ALA A 393 5.75 15.81 -32.27
C ALA A 393 4.57 15.12 -32.98
N THR A 394 4.65 13.82 -33.28
CA THR A 394 3.62 13.08 -34.05
C THR A 394 2.95 11.94 -33.30
N GLY A 395 3.52 11.47 -32.18
CA GLY A 395 3.07 10.26 -31.50
C GLY A 395 3.39 8.95 -32.24
N GLU A 396 4.14 8.99 -33.34
CA GLU A 396 4.52 7.81 -34.11
C GLU A 396 5.45 6.89 -33.29
N ILE A 397 5.05 5.64 -33.06
CA ILE A 397 5.89 4.64 -32.38
C ILE A 397 7.04 4.24 -33.30
N LEU A 398 8.26 4.61 -32.92
CA LEU A 398 9.47 4.43 -33.73
C LEU A 398 10.05 3.01 -33.58
N GLY A 399 10.01 2.44 -32.38
CA GLY A 399 10.62 1.16 -32.05
C GLY A 399 10.19 0.62 -30.69
N ARG A 400 10.54 -0.65 -30.42
CA ARG A 400 10.22 -1.35 -29.16
C ARG A 400 11.21 -2.47 -28.85
N VAL A 401 11.35 -2.85 -27.58
CA VAL A 401 12.13 -4.00 -27.11
C VAL A 401 11.55 -4.55 -25.80
N HIS A 402 11.48 -5.88 -25.66
CA HIS A 402 11.12 -6.52 -24.39
C HIS A 402 12.25 -6.40 -23.35
N VAL A 403 11.86 -6.34 -22.08
CA VAL A 403 12.74 -6.23 -20.91
C VAL A 403 12.36 -7.27 -19.85
N GLY A 404 12.65 -7.04 -18.58
CA GLY A 404 12.15 -7.90 -17.49
C GLY A 404 10.71 -7.54 -17.10
N ALA A 405 10.05 -8.43 -16.34
CA ALA A 405 8.65 -8.26 -15.97
C ALA A 405 8.34 -6.93 -15.25
N VAL A 406 7.34 -6.23 -15.77
CA VAL A 406 6.72 -5.00 -15.27
C VAL A 406 7.67 -3.80 -15.16
N PRO A 407 8.11 -3.21 -16.29
CA PRO A 407 8.92 -2.00 -16.31
C PRO A 407 8.13 -0.75 -15.84
N ARG A 408 8.55 -0.17 -14.71
CA ARG A 408 7.86 0.95 -14.03
C ARG A 408 8.72 2.19 -13.78
N GLY A 409 9.99 2.17 -14.17
CA GLY A 409 10.86 3.34 -14.09
C GLY A 409 11.83 3.39 -15.25
N ILE A 410 12.10 4.59 -15.75
CA ILE A 410 13.09 4.87 -16.78
C ILE A 410 13.94 6.06 -16.28
N ALA A 411 15.26 5.88 -16.25
CA ALA A 411 16.21 6.98 -16.13
C ALA A 411 16.97 7.09 -17.45
N LEU A 412 16.66 8.15 -18.20
CA LEU A 412 17.17 8.38 -19.55
C LEU A 412 18.53 9.09 -19.53
N GLN A 413 19.36 8.83 -20.54
CA GLN A 413 20.61 9.53 -20.81
C GLN A 413 20.64 10.03 -22.24
N SER A 414 20.65 11.33 -22.43
CA SER A 414 20.90 11.98 -23.71
C SER A 414 22.41 12.08 -24.00
N ASP A 415 22.79 12.29 -25.26
CA ASP A 415 24.17 12.54 -25.68
C ASP A 415 24.55 14.04 -25.65
N SER A 416 25.67 14.42 -26.27
CA SER A 416 26.13 15.82 -26.31
C SER A 416 25.25 16.75 -27.15
N ASP A 417 24.43 16.16 -28.02
CA ASP A 417 23.61 16.86 -29.00
C ASP A 417 22.14 16.84 -28.58
N GLY A 418 21.84 16.25 -27.41
CA GLY A 418 20.53 16.15 -26.78
C GLY A 418 19.72 14.91 -27.13
N GLN A 419 20.23 14.04 -28.02
CA GLN A 419 19.48 12.87 -28.50
C GLN A 419 19.52 11.73 -27.46
N ALA A 420 18.40 10.99 -27.33
CA ALA A 420 18.33 9.80 -26.47
C ALA A 420 19.43 8.79 -26.82
N SER A 421 20.27 8.39 -25.84
CA SER A 421 21.40 7.48 -26.07
C SER A 421 21.31 6.16 -25.30
N GLN A 422 21.02 6.20 -24.00
CA GLN A 422 20.89 5.02 -23.14
C GLN A 422 19.72 5.19 -22.16
N ALA A 423 18.98 4.12 -21.90
CA ALA A 423 17.93 4.10 -20.88
C ALA A 423 18.23 3.01 -19.83
N TRP A 424 18.15 3.38 -18.55
CA TRP A 424 18.17 2.44 -17.43
C TRP A 424 16.76 2.23 -16.92
N VAL A 425 16.33 0.97 -16.83
CA VAL A 425 14.91 0.62 -16.66
C VAL A 425 14.73 -0.31 -15.49
N LEU A 426 13.91 0.08 -14.51
CA LEU A 426 13.52 -0.80 -13.41
C LEU A 426 12.34 -1.68 -13.84
N ASN A 427 12.62 -2.97 -13.98
CA ASN A 427 11.65 -4.04 -14.16
C ASN A 427 11.18 -4.48 -12.76
N ALA A 428 10.16 -3.80 -12.23
CA ALA A 428 9.82 -3.81 -10.81
C ALA A 428 9.44 -5.21 -10.30
N VAL A 429 8.58 -5.93 -11.01
CA VAL A 429 8.08 -7.24 -10.55
C VAL A 429 9.12 -8.35 -10.74
N ALA A 430 9.92 -8.29 -11.82
CA ALA A 430 11.09 -9.14 -11.98
C ALA A 430 12.23 -8.81 -10.99
N ASN A 431 12.21 -7.63 -10.41
CA ASN A 431 13.26 -7.02 -9.59
C ASN A 431 14.63 -7.03 -10.27
N THR A 432 14.70 -6.43 -11.46
CA THR A 432 15.92 -6.31 -12.27
C THR A 432 16.01 -4.95 -12.93
N VAL A 433 17.23 -4.52 -13.28
CA VAL A 433 17.49 -3.29 -14.03
C VAL A 433 18.02 -3.61 -15.42
N SER A 434 17.30 -3.22 -16.47
CA SER A 434 17.77 -3.34 -17.85
C SER A 434 18.44 -2.05 -18.32
N LEU A 435 19.66 -2.16 -18.85
CA LEU A 435 20.31 -1.10 -19.62
C LEU A 435 20.02 -1.32 -21.11
N ILE A 436 19.53 -0.29 -21.78
CA ILE A 436 19.06 -0.32 -23.16
C ILE A 436 19.82 0.73 -23.98
N ASP A 437 20.28 0.33 -25.16
CA ASP A 437 20.72 1.23 -26.23
C ASP A 437 19.47 1.82 -26.90
N VAL A 438 19.32 3.14 -26.84
CA VAL A 438 18.21 3.88 -27.50
C VAL A 438 18.73 4.90 -28.53
N SER A 439 20.04 4.92 -28.78
CA SER A 439 20.72 5.80 -29.76
C SER A 439 20.24 5.64 -31.22
N ASN A 440 19.51 4.54 -31.50
CA ASN A 440 18.65 4.45 -32.65
C ASN A 440 17.21 4.19 -32.18
N PRO A 441 16.31 5.20 -32.20
CA PRO A 441 14.96 5.05 -31.68
C PRO A 441 14.11 4.07 -32.50
N THR A 442 14.55 3.59 -33.67
CA THR A 442 13.86 2.53 -34.42
C THR A 442 14.37 1.11 -34.10
N LYS A 443 15.50 0.98 -33.38
CA LYS A 443 16.24 -0.28 -33.18
C LYS A 443 16.84 -0.37 -31.78
N LEU A 444 15.98 -0.25 -30.77
CA LEU A 444 16.33 -0.40 -29.36
C LEU A 444 16.98 -1.76 -29.11
N LYS A 445 17.91 -1.82 -28.16
CA LYS A 445 18.61 -3.07 -27.83
C LYS A 445 18.97 -3.14 -26.35
N VAL A 446 18.50 -4.18 -25.65
CA VAL A 446 19.01 -4.48 -24.29
C VAL A 446 20.49 -4.81 -24.37
N ILE A 447 21.30 -4.02 -23.66
CA ILE A 447 22.75 -4.19 -23.55
C ILE A 447 23.07 -5.19 -22.43
N GLN A 448 22.37 -5.09 -21.31
CA GLN A 448 22.58 -5.89 -20.10
C GLN A 448 21.34 -5.82 -19.20
N THR A 449 21.02 -6.91 -18.50
CA THR A 449 20.09 -6.89 -17.36
C THR A 449 20.85 -7.25 -16.09
N ILE A 450 20.59 -6.52 -15.01
CA ILE A 450 21.24 -6.65 -13.69
C ILE A 450 20.16 -7.12 -12.70
N ALA A 451 20.38 -8.22 -12.01
CA ALA A 451 19.46 -8.65 -10.94
C ALA A 451 19.69 -7.82 -9.68
N LEU A 452 18.60 -7.34 -9.06
CA LEU A 452 18.61 -6.80 -7.70
C LEU A 452 18.41 -7.97 -6.71
N HIS A 453 18.49 -7.69 -5.40
CA HIS A 453 18.15 -8.70 -4.40
C HIS A 453 16.65 -8.67 -4.12
N ASP A 454 16.01 -9.83 -4.15
CA ASP A 454 14.58 -9.97 -3.92
C ASP A 454 14.35 -11.07 -2.88
N PRO A 455 13.99 -10.74 -1.63
CA PRO A 455 13.65 -11.71 -0.60
C PRO A 455 12.22 -12.27 -0.73
N THR A 456 11.42 -11.81 -1.70
CA THR A 456 10.07 -12.37 -1.97
C THR A 456 10.18 -13.86 -2.31
N ASP A 457 9.28 -14.70 -1.77
CA ASP A 457 9.16 -16.09 -2.18
C ASP A 457 8.99 -16.25 -3.70
N SER A 458 9.57 -17.32 -4.24
CA SER A 458 9.61 -17.62 -5.68
C SER A 458 8.26 -18.04 -6.28
N GLU A 459 7.31 -18.55 -5.49
CA GLU A 459 5.92 -18.75 -5.94
C GLU A 459 5.16 -17.43 -5.91
N VAL A 460 5.22 -16.69 -4.81
CA VAL A 460 4.60 -15.36 -4.66
C VAL A 460 5.06 -14.41 -5.78
N LYS A 461 6.36 -14.40 -6.10
CA LYS A 461 6.92 -13.61 -7.21
C LYS A 461 6.39 -14.05 -8.58
N ARG A 462 6.21 -15.36 -8.83
CA ARG A 462 5.59 -15.85 -10.08
C ARG A 462 4.12 -15.47 -10.16
N GLY A 463 3.38 -15.51 -9.04
CA GLY A 463 2.00 -15.02 -8.97
C GLY A 463 1.88 -13.52 -9.26
N ARG A 464 2.81 -12.72 -8.73
CA ARG A 464 2.92 -11.28 -9.00
C ARG A 464 3.16 -11.00 -10.49
N ILE A 465 3.97 -11.80 -11.18
CA ILE A 465 4.14 -11.74 -12.65
C ILE A 465 2.82 -12.08 -13.36
N ALA A 466 2.22 -13.23 -13.04
CA ALA A 466 0.99 -13.70 -13.68
C ALA A 466 -0.18 -12.73 -13.52
N PHE A 467 -0.24 -11.97 -12.42
CA PHE A 467 -1.27 -10.96 -12.16
C PHE A 467 -1.09 -9.67 -12.97
N ASN A 468 0.17 -9.25 -13.20
CA ASN A 468 0.49 -8.01 -13.90
C ASN A 468 0.66 -8.18 -15.42
N THR A 469 0.92 -9.39 -15.93
CA THR A 469 1.11 -9.58 -17.37
C THR A 469 -0.20 -9.46 -18.16
N ALA A 470 -0.16 -8.73 -19.27
CA ALA A 470 -1.26 -8.67 -20.22
C ALA A 470 -1.42 -9.96 -21.03
N ALA A 471 -0.49 -10.92 -20.89
CA ALA A 471 -0.60 -12.24 -21.50
C ALA A 471 -1.88 -12.99 -21.05
N ALA A 472 -2.43 -12.64 -19.88
CA ALA A 472 -3.72 -13.14 -19.38
C ALA A 472 -4.92 -12.75 -20.27
N SER A 473 -4.87 -11.60 -20.95
CA SER A 473 -5.91 -11.13 -21.88
C SER A 473 -5.75 -11.75 -23.26
N THR A 474 -6.86 -12.10 -23.94
CA THR A 474 -6.79 -12.63 -25.33
C THR A 474 -6.39 -11.58 -26.36
N THR A 475 -6.56 -10.28 -26.06
CA THR A 475 -6.08 -9.17 -26.91
C THR A 475 -4.65 -8.73 -26.56
N GLY A 476 -4.11 -9.14 -25.42
CA GLY A 476 -2.79 -8.69 -24.94
C GLY A 476 -2.74 -7.23 -24.48
N THR A 477 -3.88 -6.52 -24.41
CA THR A 477 -3.92 -5.06 -24.21
C THR A 477 -4.09 -4.59 -22.76
N TYR A 478 -4.35 -5.50 -21.81
CA TYR A 478 -4.50 -5.18 -20.37
C TYR A 478 -4.34 -6.44 -19.50
N SER A 479 -4.14 -6.27 -18.20
CA SER A 479 -3.92 -7.33 -17.21
C SER A 479 -4.91 -7.24 -16.03
N CYS A 480 -4.87 -8.19 -15.09
CA CYS A 480 -5.65 -8.09 -13.86
C CYS A 480 -5.28 -6.81 -13.07
N ALA A 481 -3.99 -6.47 -13.06
CA ALA A 481 -3.48 -5.23 -12.46
C ALA A 481 -3.94 -3.94 -13.17
N SER A 482 -4.60 -4.01 -14.33
CA SER A 482 -5.17 -2.80 -14.97
C SER A 482 -6.47 -2.34 -14.31
N CYS A 483 -7.33 -3.25 -13.84
CA CYS A 483 -8.50 -2.90 -13.01
C CYS A 483 -8.14 -2.85 -11.52
N HIS A 484 -7.14 -3.62 -11.10
CA HIS A 484 -6.63 -3.69 -9.72
C HIS A 484 -5.22 -3.07 -9.60
N PRO A 485 -5.02 -1.78 -9.95
CA PRO A 485 -3.72 -1.15 -9.93
C PRO A 485 -3.14 -1.17 -8.52
N ASP A 486 -1.90 -1.62 -8.37
CA ASP A 486 -1.17 -1.57 -7.08
C ASP A 486 -1.91 -2.24 -5.90
N GLY A 487 -2.65 -3.30 -6.21
CA GLY A 487 -3.43 -4.09 -5.25
C GLY A 487 -4.78 -3.45 -4.86
N HIS A 488 -5.11 -2.34 -5.50
CA HIS A 488 -6.18 -1.41 -5.16
C HIS A 488 -7.40 -1.61 -6.08
N THR A 489 -8.13 -0.53 -6.36
CA THR A 489 -9.29 -0.48 -7.27
C THR A 489 -9.13 0.69 -8.23
N ASP A 490 -9.63 0.56 -9.47
CA ASP A 490 -9.78 1.68 -10.42
C ASP A 490 -10.94 2.63 -10.05
N GLN A 491 -11.75 2.27 -9.05
CA GLN A 491 -12.94 2.99 -8.56
C GLN A 491 -14.06 3.19 -9.58
N LEU A 492 -13.94 2.55 -10.74
CA LEU A 492 -14.95 2.58 -11.79
C LEU A 492 -16.06 1.60 -11.46
N LEU A 493 -17.26 1.89 -11.97
CA LEU A 493 -18.27 0.86 -12.18
C LEU A 493 -18.03 0.18 -13.52
N TRP A 494 -18.28 -1.13 -13.57
CA TRP A 494 -18.17 -1.96 -14.76
C TRP A 494 -19.39 -2.87 -14.92
N VAL A 495 -19.84 -3.05 -16.17
CA VAL A 495 -20.76 -4.13 -16.55
C VAL A 495 -19.93 -5.38 -16.87
N LEU A 496 -19.52 -6.11 -15.83
CA LEU A 496 -18.84 -7.40 -16.00
C LEU A 496 -19.85 -8.54 -16.11
N ASN A 497 -19.46 -9.66 -16.72
CA ASN A 497 -20.31 -10.84 -16.74
C ASN A 497 -20.48 -11.35 -15.30
N THR A 498 -21.68 -11.19 -14.74
CA THR A 498 -22.02 -11.53 -13.36
C THR A 498 -23.44 -12.10 -13.29
N PRO A 499 -23.78 -12.96 -12.32
CA PRO A 499 -25.15 -13.42 -12.13
C PRO A 499 -26.14 -12.25 -11.96
N ILE A 500 -27.23 -12.27 -12.73
CA ILE A 500 -28.32 -11.30 -12.55
C ILE A 500 -29.00 -11.58 -11.21
N VAL A 501 -29.12 -10.55 -10.37
CA VAL A 501 -29.74 -10.62 -9.03
C VAL A 501 -31.15 -11.22 -9.14
N THR A 502 -31.53 -12.07 -8.19
CA THR A 502 -32.88 -12.70 -8.16
C THR A 502 -34.00 -11.65 -8.29
N GLY A 503 -34.69 -11.63 -9.44
CA GLY A 503 -35.78 -10.70 -9.77
C GLY A 503 -35.39 -9.49 -10.63
N GLY A 504 -34.11 -9.32 -10.97
CA GLY A 504 -33.63 -8.35 -11.96
C GLY A 504 -33.73 -8.86 -13.41
N ASN A 505 -33.49 -7.97 -14.38
CA ASN A 505 -33.46 -8.29 -15.82
C ASN A 505 -32.28 -7.61 -16.56
N GLN A 506 -31.22 -7.24 -15.83
CA GLN A 506 -30.01 -6.60 -16.34
C GLN A 506 -28.80 -7.05 -15.53
N ILE A 507 -27.62 -6.96 -16.14
CA ILE A 507 -26.34 -7.07 -15.42
C ILE A 507 -26.19 -5.81 -14.57
N MET A 508 -26.11 -5.95 -13.26
CA MET A 508 -25.89 -4.83 -12.34
C MET A 508 -24.43 -4.37 -12.43
N PRO A 509 -24.16 -3.07 -12.60
CA PRO A 509 -22.80 -2.53 -12.49
C PRO A 509 -22.15 -2.91 -11.15
N ARG A 510 -20.88 -3.30 -11.19
CA ARG A 510 -20.05 -3.62 -10.01
C ARG A 510 -18.77 -2.79 -10.05
N SER A 511 -18.27 -2.41 -8.88
CA SER A 511 -16.95 -1.77 -8.75
C SER A 511 -15.83 -2.80 -8.81
N THR A 512 -14.62 -2.37 -9.13
CA THR A 512 -13.42 -3.19 -8.84
C THR A 512 -13.13 -3.18 -7.33
N MET A 513 -12.53 -4.25 -6.80
CA MET A 513 -12.30 -4.46 -5.36
C MET A 513 -10.80 -4.54 -5.05
N PRO A 514 -10.31 -3.96 -3.93
CA PRO A 514 -8.92 -4.17 -3.51
C PRO A 514 -8.66 -5.64 -3.18
N ILE A 515 -7.41 -6.07 -3.40
CA ILE A 515 -6.90 -7.41 -3.07
C ILE A 515 -6.03 -7.43 -1.80
N ARG A 516 -5.65 -6.26 -1.27
CA ARG A 516 -4.97 -6.12 0.02
C ARG A 516 -5.80 -6.74 1.15
N GLY A 517 -5.15 -7.50 2.02
CA GLY A 517 -5.76 -8.15 3.19
C GLY A 517 -6.84 -9.20 2.87
N LEU A 518 -6.83 -9.79 1.67
CA LEU A 518 -7.81 -10.81 1.26
C LEU A 518 -7.82 -12.01 2.21
N ARG A 519 -6.62 -12.48 2.60
CA ARG A 519 -6.39 -13.58 3.54
C ARG A 519 -6.95 -13.28 4.93
N ASP A 520 -6.75 -12.06 5.40
CA ASP A 520 -7.12 -11.64 6.76
C ASP A 520 -8.63 -11.42 6.90
N THR A 521 -9.29 -11.04 5.78
CA THR A 521 -10.72 -10.75 5.69
C THR A 521 -11.62 -11.95 5.33
N GLU A 522 -11.14 -13.18 5.54
CA GLU A 522 -11.96 -14.40 5.37
C GLU A 522 -13.13 -14.51 6.38
N PRO A 523 -14.32 -15.01 5.99
CA PRO A 523 -14.70 -15.44 4.65
C PRO A 523 -15.00 -14.24 3.75
N TYR A 524 -14.31 -14.17 2.60
CA TYR A 524 -14.59 -13.18 1.57
C TYR A 524 -15.61 -13.75 0.60
N HIS A 525 -16.84 -13.30 0.70
CA HIS A 525 -17.88 -13.60 -0.29
C HIS A 525 -17.73 -12.66 -1.48
N TRP A 526 -18.12 -13.09 -2.68
CA TRP A 526 -17.95 -12.33 -3.92
C TRP A 526 -19.12 -12.55 -4.88
N ASP A 527 -19.85 -11.47 -5.15
CA ASP A 527 -20.92 -11.37 -6.14
C ASP A 527 -20.37 -11.39 -7.59
N GLY A 528 -19.72 -12.48 -8.00
CA GLY A 528 -19.01 -12.63 -9.27
C GLY A 528 -19.07 -14.05 -9.83
N ILE A 529 -18.69 -14.25 -11.10
CA ILE A 529 -18.64 -15.57 -11.74
C ILE A 529 -17.42 -16.36 -11.23
N PRO A 530 -17.53 -17.68 -10.99
CA PRO A 530 -18.71 -18.55 -11.17
C PRO A 530 -19.71 -18.62 -10.00
N GLY A 531 -19.41 -17.95 -8.88
CA GLY A 531 -20.27 -17.84 -7.70
C GLY A 531 -19.44 -17.67 -6.43
N ASP A 532 -20.12 -17.43 -5.32
CA ASP A 532 -19.50 -17.26 -4.00
C ASP A 532 -18.66 -18.48 -3.56
N PRO A 533 -17.34 -18.32 -3.33
CA PRO A 533 -16.47 -19.39 -2.85
C PRO A 533 -16.94 -20.04 -1.54
N TYR A 534 -17.47 -19.25 -0.60
CA TYR A 534 -17.77 -19.72 0.76
C TYR A 534 -19.20 -20.22 0.98
N GLY A 535 -20.09 -20.01 0.01
CA GLY A 535 -21.51 -20.37 0.08
C GLY A 535 -22.31 -19.51 1.07
N GLY A 536 -23.61 -19.37 0.83
CA GLY A 536 -24.48 -18.50 1.65
C GLY A 536 -25.74 -18.03 0.95
N ILE A 537 -26.27 -16.89 1.38
CA ILE A 537 -27.41 -16.19 0.76
C ILE A 537 -26.86 -15.00 -0.03
N ASN A 538 -26.35 -15.28 -1.22
CA ASN A 538 -25.74 -14.31 -2.14
C ASN A 538 -26.76 -13.63 -3.08
N SER A 539 -26.33 -12.68 -3.91
CA SER A 539 -27.25 -11.96 -4.81
C SER A 539 -27.90 -12.85 -5.87
N ALA A 540 -27.24 -13.95 -6.26
CA ALA A 540 -27.81 -14.95 -7.15
C ALA A 540 -28.99 -15.71 -6.52
N ASN A 541 -29.08 -15.80 -5.18
CA ASN A 541 -30.23 -16.40 -4.49
C ASN A 541 -30.51 -15.81 -3.10
N ILE A 542 -31.06 -14.59 -3.05
CA ILE A 542 -31.40 -13.85 -1.81
C ILE A 542 -32.42 -14.53 -0.87
N ARG A 543 -32.87 -15.77 -1.16
CA ARG A 543 -33.91 -16.52 -0.42
C ARG A 543 -33.50 -17.93 -0.01
N LYS A 544 -32.33 -18.45 -0.42
CA LYS A 544 -31.88 -19.81 -0.07
C LYS A 544 -30.35 -19.85 0.06
N HIS A 545 -29.87 -20.77 0.89
CA HIS A 545 -28.47 -21.15 0.92
C HIS A 545 -28.04 -21.73 -0.43
N VAL A 546 -26.86 -21.32 -0.89
CA VAL A 546 -26.10 -21.91 -1.98
C VAL A 546 -24.86 -22.56 -1.37
N GLU A 547 -24.53 -23.78 -1.78
CA GLU A 547 -23.35 -24.50 -1.26
C GLU A 547 -22.04 -23.86 -1.77
N PRO A 548 -20.93 -23.99 -1.02
CA PRO A 548 -19.61 -23.51 -1.44
C PRO A 548 -19.15 -24.15 -2.76
N ASN A 549 -18.37 -23.41 -3.56
CA ASN A 549 -17.76 -23.94 -4.80
C ASN A 549 -16.24 -24.19 -4.69
N SER A 550 -15.64 -23.88 -3.54
CA SER A 550 -14.25 -24.19 -3.15
C SER A 550 -14.20 -25.06 -1.87
N ASP A 551 -13.00 -25.48 -1.44
CA ASP A 551 -12.85 -26.00 -0.07
C ASP A 551 -12.64 -24.82 0.88
N VAL A 552 -13.67 -24.52 1.68
CA VAL A 552 -13.67 -23.43 2.68
C VAL A 552 -12.62 -23.58 3.80
N LYS A 553 -11.82 -24.65 3.79
CA LYS A 553 -10.66 -24.86 4.67
C LYS A 553 -9.32 -24.53 4.00
N ASP A 554 -9.28 -24.47 2.67
CA ASP A 554 -8.09 -24.10 1.89
C ASP A 554 -8.40 -22.82 1.07
N PRO A 555 -7.98 -21.63 1.55
CA PRO A 555 -8.28 -20.37 0.89
C PRO A 555 -7.61 -20.25 -0.49
N VAL A 556 -6.56 -21.04 -0.78
CA VAL A 556 -5.95 -21.08 -2.11
C VAL A 556 -6.98 -21.57 -3.13
N THR A 557 -7.83 -22.54 -2.77
CA THR A 557 -8.92 -23.00 -3.64
C THR A 557 -9.98 -21.92 -3.87
N SER A 558 -10.29 -21.12 -2.85
CA SER A 558 -11.23 -19.99 -2.95
C SER A 558 -10.69 -18.87 -3.84
N ALA A 559 -9.41 -18.50 -3.69
CA ALA A 559 -8.75 -17.53 -4.56
C ALA A 559 -8.61 -18.05 -6.00
N ARG A 560 -8.27 -19.33 -6.19
CA ARG A 560 -8.18 -19.99 -7.50
C ARG A 560 -9.52 -19.97 -8.25
N HIS A 561 -10.64 -20.16 -7.56
CA HIS A 561 -11.97 -20.12 -8.19
C HIS A 561 -12.31 -18.73 -8.76
N LEU A 562 -11.92 -17.66 -8.07
CA LEU A 562 -12.06 -16.28 -8.54
C LEU A 562 -11.15 -15.98 -9.74
N ILE A 563 -9.90 -16.47 -9.72
CA ILE A 563 -8.94 -16.34 -10.83
C ILE A 563 -9.46 -17.04 -12.09
N ASP A 564 -9.92 -18.28 -11.96
CA ASP A 564 -10.48 -19.04 -13.08
C ASP A 564 -11.75 -18.38 -13.63
N GLY A 565 -12.59 -17.79 -12.76
CA GLY A 565 -13.75 -16.98 -13.14
C GLY A 565 -13.39 -15.71 -13.93
N GLY A 566 -12.45 -14.91 -13.41
CA GLY A 566 -12.01 -13.67 -14.05
C GLY A 566 -11.34 -13.91 -15.42
N LEU A 567 -10.46 -14.91 -15.51
CA LEU A 567 -9.82 -15.32 -16.76
C LEU A 567 -10.83 -15.80 -17.80
N ALA A 568 -11.81 -16.63 -17.41
CA ALA A 568 -12.78 -17.20 -18.33
C ALA A 568 -13.83 -16.20 -18.87
N ASN A 569 -13.92 -14.99 -18.28
CA ASN A 569 -14.99 -14.04 -18.57
C ASN A 569 -14.47 -12.67 -18.97
N THR A 570 -13.81 -11.95 -18.06
CA THR A 570 -13.33 -10.59 -18.31
C THR A 570 -12.18 -10.61 -19.31
N MET A 571 -11.15 -11.41 -19.04
CA MET A 571 -9.90 -11.41 -19.82
C MET A 571 -10.03 -12.03 -21.22
N MET A 572 -11.14 -12.73 -21.51
CA MET A 572 -11.37 -13.41 -22.79
C MET A 572 -12.39 -12.70 -23.67
N THR A 573 -12.09 -12.63 -24.97
CA THR A 573 -13.06 -12.22 -25.99
C THR A 573 -14.27 -13.16 -25.99
N VAL A 574 -15.48 -12.61 -25.89
CA VAL A 574 -16.72 -13.39 -25.78
C VAL A 574 -16.87 -14.35 -26.96
N GLY A 575 -16.84 -15.66 -26.67
CA GLY A 575 -16.93 -16.73 -27.67
C GLY A 575 -15.59 -17.34 -28.11
N ASP A 576 -14.46 -16.82 -27.61
CA ASP A 576 -13.16 -17.50 -27.71
C ASP A 576 -13.22 -18.86 -26.97
N LYS A 577 -12.43 -19.82 -27.44
CA LYS A 577 -12.38 -21.22 -27.00
C LYS A 577 -10.98 -21.65 -26.55
N LYS A 578 -10.04 -20.71 -26.43
CA LYS A 578 -8.71 -20.97 -25.88
C LYS A 578 -8.78 -21.49 -24.45
N VAL A 579 -7.93 -22.46 -24.16
CA VAL A 579 -7.83 -23.13 -22.87
C VAL A 579 -6.37 -23.40 -22.52
N ASN A 580 -6.07 -23.48 -21.23
CA ASN A 580 -4.75 -23.78 -20.69
C ASN A 580 -4.38 -25.28 -20.79
N ASP A 581 -3.25 -25.64 -20.19
CA ASP A 581 -2.70 -27.01 -20.11
C ASP A 581 -3.61 -28.04 -19.40
N LYS A 582 -4.71 -27.59 -18.77
CA LYS A 582 -5.75 -28.45 -18.14
C LYS A 582 -7.10 -28.41 -18.85
N GLY A 583 -7.24 -27.64 -19.93
CA GLY A 583 -8.52 -27.46 -20.60
C GLY A 583 -9.46 -26.44 -19.93
N GLN A 584 -8.97 -25.60 -19.02
CA GLN A 584 -9.73 -24.49 -18.46
C GLN A 584 -9.61 -23.25 -19.34
N SER A 585 -10.68 -22.47 -19.48
CA SER A 585 -10.70 -21.22 -20.26
C SER A 585 -9.60 -20.23 -19.83
N GLY A 586 -8.96 -19.59 -20.80
CA GLY A 586 -7.94 -18.54 -20.60
C GLY A 586 -6.51 -19.04 -20.79
N GLU A 587 -5.61 -18.12 -21.15
CA GLU A 587 -4.24 -18.44 -21.63
C GLU A 587 -3.28 -18.88 -20.52
N LEU A 588 -3.42 -18.36 -19.29
CA LEU A 588 -2.50 -18.67 -18.19
C LEU A 588 -2.54 -20.16 -17.82
N SER A 589 -1.37 -20.75 -17.57
CA SER A 589 -1.23 -22.14 -17.13
C SER A 589 -1.77 -22.40 -15.73
N ASP A 590 -2.03 -23.66 -15.42
CA ASP A 590 -2.43 -24.13 -14.09
C ASP A 590 -1.48 -23.64 -12.98
N ALA A 591 -0.17 -23.75 -13.22
CA ALA A 591 0.86 -23.34 -12.28
C ALA A 591 0.96 -21.82 -12.08
N GLU A 592 0.63 -21.02 -13.09
CA GLU A 592 0.56 -19.55 -12.97
C GLU A 592 -0.67 -19.12 -12.17
N ARG A 593 -1.80 -19.83 -12.32
CA ARG A 593 -3.04 -19.58 -11.57
C ARG A 593 -2.89 -19.94 -10.09
N ASP A 594 -2.22 -21.07 -9.78
CA ASP A 594 -1.90 -21.44 -8.39
C ASP A 594 -0.90 -20.46 -7.74
N ALA A 595 0.14 -20.05 -8.49
CA ALA A 595 1.07 -19.03 -8.02
C ALA A 595 0.35 -17.69 -7.78
N MET A 596 -0.57 -17.30 -8.67
CA MET A 596 -1.40 -16.10 -8.51
C MET A 596 -2.30 -16.20 -7.27
N ALA A 597 -2.95 -17.35 -7.01
CA ALA A 597 -3.77 -17.56 -5.82
C ALA A 597 -2.96 -17.35 -4.52
N LYS A 598 -1.72 -17.88 -4.47
CA LYS A 598 -0.79 -17.67 -3.34
C LYS A 598 -0.34 -16.21 -3.22
N PHE A 599 -0.08 -15.54 -4.35
CA PHE A 599 0.24 -14.11 -4.37
C PHE A 599 -0.90 -13.25 -3.81
N LEU A 600 -2.15 -13.43 -4.27
CA LEU A 600 -3.30 -12.66 -3.77
C LEU A 600 -3.51 -12.82 -2.26
N LEU A 601 -3.22 -14.01 -1.71
CA LEU A 601 -3.30 -14.31 -0.28
C LEU A 601 -2.06 -13.90 0.53
N SER A 602 -1.04 -13.33 -0.12
CA SER A 602 0.17 -12.77 0.53
C SER A 602 0.19 -11.24 0.58
N VAL A 603 -0.74 -10.56 -0.12
CA VAL A 603 -0.86 -9.10 -0.06
C VAL A 603 -1.63 -8.72 1.21
N THR A 604 -0.93 -8.13 2.17
CA THR A 604 -1.53 -7.60 3.41
C THR A 604 -1.95 -6.13 3.24
N TYR A 605 -2.59 -5.55 4.25
CA TYR A 605 -2.87 -4.11 4.28
C TYR A 605 -1.61 -3.30 4.68
N PRO A 606 -1.48 -2.02 4.29
CA PRO A 606 -0.49 -1.13 4.88
C PRO A 606 -0.78 -0.90 6.39
N PRO A 607 0.18 -0.34 7.14
CA PRO A 607 -0.04 0.07 8.53
C PRO A 607 -1.16 1.11 8.64
N ALA A 608 -1.91 1.08 9.74
CA ALA A 608 -3.04 1.98 9.95
C ALA A 608 -2.60 3.44 10.02
N GLN A 609 -2.97 4.22 9.00
CA GLN A 609 -2.51 5.58 8.68
C GLN A 609 -2.46 6.57 9.86
N ARG A 610 -3.39 6.47 10.82
CA ARG A 610 -3.42 7.37 11.98
C ARG A 610 -3.17 6.69 13.32
N ARG A 611 -2.83 5.40 13.37
CA ARG A 611 -2.37 4.77 14.63
C ARG A 611 -1.18 5.55 15.18
N SER A 612 -1.18 5.80 16.49
CA SER A 612 -0.05 6.47 17.13
C SER A 612 1.22 5.61 17.06
N PHE A 613 2.40 6.23 16.95
CA PHE A 613 3.66 5.54 17.22
C PHE A 613 3.76 4.96 18.65
N THR A 614 2.88 5.34 19.58
CA THR A 614 2.75 4.72 20.91
C THR A 614 1.97 3.40 20.90
N ASN A 615 1.40 3.02 19.75
CA ASN A 615 0.44 1.94 19.52
C ASN A 615 -0.96 2.12 20.17
N GLU A 616 -1.19 3.21 20.91
CA GLU A 616 -2.48 3.52 21.54
C GLU A 616 -3.46 4.16 20.55
N VAL A 617 -4.77 3.90 20.73
CA VAL A 617 -5.84 4.61 20.01
C VAL A 617 -6.23 5.91 20.72
N SER A 618 -6.67 6.90 19.97
CA SER A 618 -7.23 8.13 20.52
C SER A 618 -8.57 7.89 21.21
N ALA A 619 -8.92 8.79 22.14
CA ALA A 619 -10.23 8.77 22.79
C ALA A 619 -11.40 8.92 21.79
N ILE A 620 -11.16 9.56 20.65
CA ILE A 620 -12.16 9.75 19.58
C ILE A 620 -12.33 8.43 18.80
N ALA A 621 -11.24 7.77 18.40
CA ALA A 621 -11.31 6.44 17.80
C ALA A 621 -11.99 5.43 18.74
N ARG A 622 -11.75 5.50 20.06
CA ARG A 622 -12.45 4.69 21.07
C ARG A 622 -13.96 4.99 21.15
N GLU A 623 -14.38 6.26 21.09
CA GLU A 623 -15.82 6.60 20.94
C GLU A 623 -16.38 5.98 19.65
N GLY A 624 -15.59 6.00 18.57
CA GLY A 624 -15.90 5.33 17.31
C GLY A 624 -16.19 3.84 17.44
N PHE A 625 -15.36 3.08 18.17
CA PHE A 625 -15.61 1.67 18.45
C PHE A 625 -16.95 1.44 19.17
N GLU A 626 -17.28 2.24 20.19
CA GLU A 626 -18.59 2.13 20.88
C GLU A 626 -19.77 2.56 19.99
N LEU A 627 -19.61 3.63 19.22
CA LEU A 627 -20.60 4.12 18.26
C LEU A 627 -20.88 3.10 17.16
N PHE A 628 -19.84 2.49 16.59
CA PHE A 628 -19.95 1.52 15.52
C PHE A 628 -20.56 0.20 15.99
N HIS A 629 -20.12 -0.32 17.15
CA HIS A 629 -20.47 -1.68 17.60
C HIS A 629 -21.55 -1.78 18.69
N VAL A 630 -21.84 -0.70 19.44
CA VAL A 630 -22.62 -0.80 20.69
C VAL A 630 -23.78 0.20 20.79
N HIS A 631 -23.62 1.42 20.24
CA HIS A 631 -24.56 2.53 20.42
C HIS A 631 -25.32 2.94 19.15
N GLY A 632 -24.64 3.11 18.02
CA GLY A 632 -25.21 3.58 16.75
C GLY A 632 -25.54 5.08 16.71
N ASP A 633 -26.25 5.48 15.65
CA ASP A 633 -26.64 6.87 15.36
C ASP A 633 -27.81 7.41 16.23
N LEU A 634 -28.48 6.52 16.99
CA LEU A 634 -29.50 6.85 18.01
C LEU A 634 -30.81 7.55 17.53
N GLN A 635 -31.40 7.11 16.42
CA GLN A 635 -32.72 7.59 15.96
C GLN A 635 -33.63 6.46 15.43
N PRO A 636 -34.96 6.53 15.69
CA PRO A 636 -35.68 5.83 16.75
C PRO A 636 -35.50 4.29 16.86
N LYS A 637 -34.76 3.65 15.95
CA LYS A 637 -34.23 2.29 16.12
C LYS A 637 -32.71 2.36 16.22
N LYS A 638 -32.09 1.52 17.07
CA LYS A 638 -30.62 1.43 17.12
C LYS A 638 -30.11 0.67 15.90
N ASN A 639 -29.95 1.37 14.78
CA ASN A 639 -29.11 0.90 13.68
C ASN A 639 -27.65 1.01 14.15
N VAL A 640 -27.02 -0.14 14.34
CA VAL A 640 -25.63 -0.30 14.78
C VAL A 640 -24.91 -0.99 13.63
N CYS A 641 -23.91 -0.33 13.05
CA CYS A 641 -23.18 -0.89 11.90
C CYS A 641 -22.53 -2.23 12.26
N GLY A 642 -22.08 -2.37 13.51
CA GLY A 642 -21.57 -3.60 14.10
C GLY A 642 -22.52 -4.81 14.09
N ASP A 643 -23.83 -4.63 13.88
CA ASP A 643 -24.77 -5.75 13.76
C ASP A 643 -24.56 -6.49 12.42
N CYS A 644 -24.12 -5.77 11.38
CA CYS A 644 -23.83 -6.29 10.03
C CYS A 644 -22.32 -6.43 9.74
N HIS A 645 -21.47 -5.66 10.42
CA HIS A 645 -20.02 -5.61 10.21
C HIS A 645 -19.25 -6.04 11.48
N ARG A 646 -18.35 -7.00 11.36
CA ARG A 646 -17.54 -7.57 12.45
C ARG A 646 -16.07 -7.22 12.22
N MET A 647 -15.24 -7.19 13.25
CA MET A 647 -13.80 -7.00 13.06
C MET A 647 -13.11 -8.32 12.64
N PRO A 648 -12.05 -8.30 11.80
CA PRO A 648 -11.54 -7.18 10.99
C PRO A 648 -12.41 -6.92 9.74
N PHE A 649 -13.30 -5.92 9.81
CA PHE A 649 -14.31 -5.50 8.80
C PHE A 649 -15.01 -6.59 7.94
N LEU A 650 -15.10 -7.82 8.46
CA LEU A 650 -15.89 -8.93 7.93
C LEU A 650 -17.38 -8.57 7.88
N VAL A 651 -18.11 -9.02 6.86
CA VAL A 651 -19.57 -8.82 6.78
C VAL A 651 -20.31 -10.09 7.21
N SER A 652 -21.40 -9.95 7.96
CA SER A 652 -22.32 -11.07 8.22
C SER A 652 -23.20 -11.34 6.99
N THR A 653 -22.70 -12.18 6.09
CA THR A 653 -23.24 -12.52 4.76
C THR A 653 -24.49 -13.40 4.75
N ASN A 654 -25.26 -13.39 5.84
CA ASN A 654 -26.54 -14.11 5.96
C ASN A 654 -27.65 -13.23 6.56
N THR A 655 -27.69 -11.95 6.18
CA THR A 655 -28.85 -11.08 6.45
C THR A 655 -29.98 -11.46 5.48
N PRO A 656 -31.11 -12.04 5.93
CA PRO A 656 -32.08 -12.63 5.01
C PRO A 656 -32.76 -11.57 4.13
N GLY A 657 -32.67 -11.73 2.81
CA GLY A 657 -33.37 -10.90 1.83
C GLY A 657 -32.61 -9.66 1.32
N SER A 658 -31.40 -9.37 1.80
CA SER A 658 -30.56 -8.29 1.22
C SER A 658 -29.44 -8.79 0.30
N GLY A 659 -28.76 -9.90 0.64
CA GLY A 659 -27.73 -10.50 -0.21
C GLY A 659 -26.51 -9.62 -0.51
N MET A 660 -26.22 -8.62 0.33
CA MET A 660 -25.13 -7.65 0.12
C MET A 660 -23.79 -8.19 0.64
N GLU A 661 -22.97 -8.75 -0.26
CA GLU A 661 -21.77 -9.51 0.07
C GLU A 661 -20.44 -8.75 -0.02
N ALA A 662 -20.12 -8.00 1.03
CA ALA A 662 -18.74 -7.81 1.49
C ALA A 662 -17.67 -7.00 0.69
N PRO A 663 -17.95 -6.07 -0.26
CA PRO A 663 -16.91 -5.16 -0.75
C PRO A 663 -16.80 -3.87 0.09
N THR A 664 -17.93 -3.33 0.53
CA THR A 664 -18.08 -1.92 0.97
C THR A 664 -17.30 -1.55 2.23
N TRP A 665 -16.83 -2.56 2.97
CA TRP A 665 -15.99 -2.43 4.16
C TRP A 665 -14.64 -3.16 4.05
N ARG A 666 -14.36 -3.91 2.96
CA ARG A 666 -12.99 -4.42 2.72
C ARG A 666 -12.06 -3.27 2.35
N GLY A 667 -12.53 -2.36 1.50
CA GLY A 667 -11.85 -1.09 1.22
C GLY A 667 -11.81 -0.11 2.40
N ALA A 668 -12.26 -0.46 3.61
CA ALA A 668 -12.29 0.48 4.74
C ALA A 668 -10.89 0.95 5.14
N TYR A 669 -9.91 0.04 5.22
CA TYR A 669 -8.53 0.38 5.54
C TYR A 669 -7.85 1.14 4.39
N ASP A 670 -8.16 0.80 3.13
CA ASP A 670 -7.79 1.59 1.95
C ASP A 670 -8.60 2.91 1.82
N ARG A 671 -9.46 3.26 2.79
CA ARG A 671 -10.36 4.44 2.85
C ARG A 671 -11.46 4.53 1.78
N TRP A 672 -11.66 3.50 0.96
CA TRP A 672 -12.74 3.46 -0.02
C TRP A 672 -14.02 2.90 0.55
N LEU A 673 -14.96 3.80 0.88
CA LEU A 673 -16.36 3.43 0.96
C LEU A 673 -16.87 3.18 -0.47
N ILE A 674 -16.64 1.97 -0.96
CA ILE A 674 -17.25 1.47 -2.18
C ILE A 674 -18.76 1.49 -1.97
N LEU A 675 -19.43 2.51 -2.51
CA LEU A 675 -20.89 2.60 -2.47
C LEU A 675 -21.47 1.68 -3.57
N PRO A 676 -22.67 1.10 -3.38
CA PRO A 676 -23.30 0.24 -4.39
C PRO A 676 -23.66 0.96 -5.72
N GLN A 677 -23.33 2.25 -5.84
CA GLN A 677 -23.52 3.11 -7.00
C GLN A 677 -22.23 3.81 -7.47
N GLY A 678 -21.05 3.35 -7.00
CA GLY A 678 -19.73 3.75 -7.51
C GLY A 678 -19.10 4.96 -6.81
N ARG A 679 -18.10 5.57 -7.47
CA ARG A 679 -17.37 6.75 -7.00
C ARG A 679 -18.27 7.99 -6.90
N LEU A 680 -19.18 8.14 -7.85
CA LEU A 680 -20.16 9.23 -7.91
C LEU A 680 -21.57 8.70 -8.17
N ASN A 681 -22.35 8.67 -7.10
CA ASN A 681 -23.70 8.10 -7.01
C ASN A 681 -24.80 8.94 -7.69
N ILE A 682 -24.51 9.60 -8.83
CA ILE A 682 -25.33 10.61 -9.55
C ILE A 682 -25.11 12.03 -9.03
N ILE A 683 -24.48 12.89 -9.83
CA ILE A 683 -24.14 14.28 -9.44
C ILE A 683 -25.32 15.27 -9.59
N ASP A 684 -26.44 14.89 -10.21
CA ASP A 684 -27.71 15.63 -10.17
C ASP A 684 -28.09 16.02 -8.73
N PHE A 685 -27.70 15.21 -7.74
CA PHE A 685 -27.87 15.53 -6.33
C PHE A 685 -26.76 16.46 -5.82
N ASP A 686 -27.17 17.66 -5.40
CA ASP A 686 -26.31 18.68 -4.80
C ASP A 686 -25.34 18.13 -3.75
N PHE A 687 -25.73 17.17 -2.92
CA PHE A 687 -24.86 16.65 -1.86
C PHE A 687 -23.72 15.76 -2.38
N TYR A 688 -23.92 14.98 -3.45
CA TYR A 688 -22.82 14.27 -4.12
C TYR A 688 -21.96 15.24 -4.91
N ARG A 689 -22.58 16.17 -5.66
CA ARG A 689 -21.88 17.25 -6.39
C ARG A 689 -20.94 18.04 -5.47
N ASN A 690 -21.44 18.48 -4.32
CA ASN A 690 -20.67 19.24 -3.32
C ASN A 690 -19.51 18.45 -2.66
N VAL A 691 -19.45 17.14 -2.82
CA VAL A 691 -18.31 16.30 -2.37
C VAL A 691 -17.37 16.01 -3.54
N ALA A 692 -17.90 15.68 -4.72
CA ALA A 692 -17.15 15.52 -5.97
C ALA A 692 -16.29 16.76 -6.27
N GLU A 693 -16.89 17.95 -6.20
CA GLU A 693 -16.22 19.24 -6.44
C GLU A 693 -14.99 19.48 -5.56
N LYS A 694 -14.90 18.82 -4.40
CA LYS A 694 -13.79 18.95 -3.45
C LYS A 694 -12.72 17.87 -3.60
N GLY A 695 -12.78 17.04 -4.65
CA GLY A 695 -11.92 15.87 -4.82
C GLY A 695 -12.39 14.64 -4.04
N ALA A 696 -13.71 14.51 -3.84
CA ALA A 696 -14.35 13.45 -3.07
C ALA A 696 -13.70 13.12 -1.69
N PRO A 697 -13.41 14.11 -0.81
CA PRO A 697 -12.64 13.87 0.42
C PRO A 697 -13.27 12.77 1.28
N GLU A 698 -12.49 11.75 1.64
CA GLU A 698 -13.03 10.43 1.99
C GLU A 698 -13.90 10.54 3.24
N ARG A 699 -13.47 11.27 4.28
CA ARG A 699 -14.27 11.56 5.48
C ARG A 699 -15.68 12.10 5.15
N SER A 700 -15.84 12.89 4.09
CA SER A 700 -17.15 13.37 3.63
C SER A 700 -17.97 12.31 2.90
N VAL A 701 -17.33 11.43 2.12
CA VAL A 701 -17.96 10.25 1.52
C VAL A 701 -18.45 9.28 2.62
N TRP A 702 -17.59 8.98 3.60
CA TRP A 702 -17.89 8.11 4.74
C TRP A 702 -19.05 8.62 5.60
N GLN A 703 -19.12 9.94 5.83
CA GLN A 703 -20.25 10.59 6.51
C GLN A 703 -21.61 10.34 5.84
N PHE A 704 -21.69 10.02 4.53
CA PHE A 704 -22.96 9.66 3.89
C PHE A 704 -23.59 8.41 4.49
N SER A 705 -22.80 7.51 5.09
CA SER A 705 -23.31 6.35 5.86
C SER A 705 -24.34 6.77 6.91
N TRP A 706 -24.12 7.89 7.58
CA TRP A 706 -25.05 8.52 8.53
C TRP A 706 -25.58 9.85 7.96
N ALA A 707 -25.89 9.89 6.65
CA ALA A 707 -26.50 11.01 5.93
C ALA A 707 -25.85 12.38 6.22
N GLY A 708 -24.53 12.45 6.05
CA GLY A 708 -23.73 13.68 6.16
C GLY A 708 -23.47 14.17 7.59
N ARG A 709 -23.84 13.39 8.62
CA ARG A 709 -23.66 13.81 10.02
C ARG A 709 -22.22 13.62 10.47
N LYS A 710 -21.61 14.70 10.98
CA LYS A 710 -20.35 14.67 11.77
C LYS A 710 -20.38 13.75 12.99
N ARG A 711 -21.55 13.22 13.39
CA ARG A 711 -21.65 12.16 14.40
C ARG A 711 -20.96 10.85 13.95
N PHE A 712 -20.71 10.68 12.64
CA PHE A 712 -19.88 9.61 12.11
C PHE A 712 -18.36 9.84 12.32
N ASP A 713 -17.92 11.07 12.60
CA ASP A 713 -16.48 11.41 12.67
C ASP A 713 -15.66 10.47 13.59
N PRO A 714 -16.12 10.09 14.80
CA PRO A 714 -15.39 9.13 15.63
C PRO A 714 -15.26 7.74 14.98
N VAL A 715 -16.27 7.31 14.20
CA VAL A 715 -16.25 6.04 13.46
C VAL A 715 -15.26 6.11 12.28
N TRP A 716 -15.09 7.28 11.67
CA TRP A 716 -14.02 7.51 10.69
C TRP A 716 -12.64 7.47 11.34
N ASP A 717 -12.45 8.15 12.46
CA ASP A 717 -11.18 8.12 13.21
C ASP A 717 -10.88 6.69 13.75
N MET A 718 -11.91 5.88 14.08
CA MET A 718 -11.78 4.44 14.38
C MET A 718 -11.26 3.61 13.19
N VAL A 719 -11.68 3.91 11.95
CA VAL A 719 -11.16 3.22 10.76
C VAL A 719 -9.69 3.58 10.52
N LEU A 720 -9.33 4.86 10.69
CA LEU A 720 -7.96 5.34 10.49
C LEU A 720 -6.96 4.90 11.59
N GLU A 721 -7.44 4.62 12.80
CA GLU A 721 -6.63 4.16 13.95
C GLU A 721 -6.81 2.67 14.29
N GLY A 722 -7.67 1.94 13.58
CA GLY A 722 -7.94 0.51 13.81
C GLY A 722 -6.83 -0.39 13.26
N SER A 723 -6.50 -1.47 13.98
CA SER A 723 -5.39 -2.37 13.64
C SER A 723 -5.56 -3.10 12.31
N THR A 724 -4.68 -2.79 11.35
CA THR A 724 -4.46 -3.52 10.09
C THR A 724 -3.52 -4.72 10.23
N GLY A 725 -3.00 -5.00 11.44
CA GLY A 725 -2.02 -6.07 11.68
C GLY A 725 -0.74 -5.61 12.38
N PHE A 726 -0.49 -4.30 12.42
CA PHE A 726 0.81 -3.75 12.81
C PHE A 726 0.72 -2.95 14.10
N SER A 727 1.79 -2.97 14.90
CA SER A 727 2.01 -1.95 15.93
C SER A 727 2.09 -0.59 15.23
N GLY A 728 1.49 0.47 15.80
CA GLY A 728 1.65 1.82 15.25
C GLY A 728 3.10 2.34 15.23
N ALA A 729 4.02 1.66 15.93
CA ALA A 729 5.47 1.88 15.88
C ALA A 729 6.18 1.19 14.69
N PHE A 730 5.52 0.28 13.98
CA PHE A 730 6.07 -0.36 12.77
C PHE A 730 6.23 0.63 11.63
N ALA A 731 7.26 0.42 10.81
CA ALA A 731 7.75 1.27 9.72
C ALA A 731 8.21 2.68 10.14
N ARG A 732 7.86 3.17 11.33
CA ARG A 732 8.27 4.49 11.85
C ARG A 732 9.79 4.57 11.97
N GLN A 733 10.34 5.74 11.61
CA GLN A 733 11.78 5.97 11.58
C GLN A 733 12.21 7.17 12.40
N VAL A 734 13.46 7.18 12.87
CA VAL A 734 14.11 8.41 13.33
C VAL A 734 15.61 8.36 13.01
N THR A 735 16.10 9.27 12.15
CA THR A 735 17.54 9.52 12.04
C THR A 735 18.00 10.41 13.18
N LEU A 736 18.89 9.92 14.05
CA LEU A 736 19.60 10.75 15.02
C LEU A 736 20.79 11.44 14.36
N ASN A 737 20.69 12.76 14.21
CA ASN A 737 21.76 13.67 13.83
C ASN A 737 21.73 14.88 14.79
N LYS A 738 22.63 15.86 14.60
CA LYS A 738 22.77 16.99 15.56
C LYS A 738 21.52 17.88 15.70
N ALA A 739 20.62 17.89 14.72
CA ALA A 739 19.37 18.64 14.84
C ALA A 739 18.29 17.82 15.56
N SER A 740 18.09 16.56 15.17
CA SER A 740 17.01 15.73 15.72
C SER A 740 17.22 15.31 17.18
N ILE A 741 18.44 15.34 17.73
CA ILE A 741 18.65 15.17 19.18
C ILE A 741 18.19 16.37 20.02
N GLU A 742 17.97 17.53 19.41
CA GLU A 742 17.37 18.71 20.08
C GLU A 742 15.83 18.76 19.89
N GLU A 743 15.26 17.87 19.06
CA GLU A 743 13.82 17.79 18.81
C GLU A 743 13.13 16.82 19.77
N SER A 744 12.28 17.34 20.66
CA SER A 744 11.52 16.54 21.64
C SER A 744 10.68 15.43 20.99
N LEU A 745 10.08 15.69 19.82
CA LEU A 745 9.29 14.72 19.07
C LEU A 745 10.14 13.54 18.55
N SER A 746 11.38 13.79 18.14
CA SER A 746 12.31 12.72 17.72
C SER A 746 12.72 11.84 18.89
N LEU A 747 12.91 12.42 20.08
CA LEU A 747 13.20 11.66 21.30
C LEU A 747 11.98 10.85 21.79
N GLN A 748 10.77 11.41 21.70
CA GLN A 748 9.50 10.71 22.02
C GLN A 748 9.19 9.56 21.06
N LEU A 749 9.52 9.71 19.78
CA LEU A 749 9.42 8.61 18.81
C LEU A 749 10.44 7.51 19.15
N LEU A 750 11.68 7.87 19.51
CA LEU A 750 12.68 6.90 19.96
C LEU A 750 12.25 6.17 21.26
N ASP A 751 11.67 6.89 22.23
CA ASP A 751 11.08 6.28 23.44
C ASP A 751 10.04 5.21 23.07
N SER A 752 9.19 5.52 22.09
CA SER A 752 8.07 4.67 21.67
C SER A 752 8.54 3.47 20.84
N LEU A 753 9.55 3.65 19.99
CA LEU A 753 10.23 2.56 19.26
C LEU A 753 10.93 1.60 20.24
N GLU A 754 11.74 2.11 21.16
CA GLU A 754 12.38 1.29 22.22
C GLU A 754 11.33 0.54 23.06
N GLN A 755 10.19 1.17 23.33
CA GLN A 755 9.11 0.57 24.12
C GLN A 755 8.35 -0.52 23.35
N SER A 756 7.93 -0.27 22.10
CA SER A 756 7.29 -1.28 21.26
C SER A 756 8.21 -2.46 20.96
N ALA A 757 9.53 -2.24 20.93
CA ALA A 757 10.52 -3.32 20.84
C ALA A 757 10.61 -4.16 22.12
N ARG A 758 10.66 -3.53 23.31
CA ARG A 758 10.59 -4.25 24.61
C ARG A 758 9.32 -5.08 24.76
N GLU A 759 8.19 -4.58 24.26
CA GLU A 759 6.90 -5.30 24.30
C GLU A 759 6.83 -6.45 23.28
N GLY A 760 7.69 -6.45 22.24
CA GLY A 760 7.73 -7.46 21.18
C GLY A 760 6.89 -7.12 19.93
N GLY A 761 6.36 -5.89 19.86
CA GLY A 761 5.52 -5.40 18.77
C GLY A 761 6.26 -4.97 17.50
N ILE A 762 7.58 -4.78 17.58
CA ILE A 762 8.50 -4.53 16.46
C ILE A 762 9.88 -5.12 16.78
N VAL A 763 10.72 -5.27 15.75
CA VAL A 763 12.17 -5.38 15.89
C VAL A 763 12.78 -4.01 15.59
N LEU A 764 13.51 -3.40 16.53
CA LEU A 764 14.11 -2.09 16.32
C LEU A 764 15.55 -2.24 15.78
N GLU A 765 15.71 -1.94 14.49
CA GLU A 765 16.99 -1.96 13.78
C GLU A 765 17.57 -0.54 13.64
N VAL A 766 18.90 -0.41 13.58
CA VAL A 766 19.60 0.87 13.37
C VAL A 766 20.64 0.72 12.27
N GLU A 767 20.47 1.48 11.20
CA GLU A 767 21.43 1.59 10.10
C GLU A 767 22.19 2.91 10.26
N GLY A 768 23.50 2.86 10.48
CA GLY A 768 24.27 4.06 10.82
C GLY A 768 25.73 4.05 10.39
N VAL A 769 26.43 5.15 10.66
CA VAL A 769 27.80 5.38 10.19
C VAL A 769 28.67 6.05 11.26
N TRP A 770 29.81 5.43 11.55
CA TRP A 770 30.86 6.01 12.39
C TRP A 770 31.71 7.01 11.59
N LEU A 771 31.61 8.28 11.95
CA LEU A 771 32.31 9.42 11.34
C LEU A 771 33.69 9.69 11.98
N ARG A 772 34.16 8.81 12.86
CA ARG A 772 35.44 8.90 13.60
C ARG A 772 36.68 8.94 12.70
N SER A 773 36.65 8.25 11.56
CA SER A 773 37.81 8.07 10.67
C SER A 773 37.87 9.12 9.54
N LYS A 774 38.80 8.97 8.59
CA LYS A 774 38.83 9.77 7.34
C LYS A 774 37.72 9.39 6.35
N LYS A 775 37.18 8.17 6.45
CA LYS A 775 35.96 7.70 5.79
C LYS A 775 34.94 7.28 6.85
N GLY A 776 33.65 7.31 6.52
CA GLY A 776 32.65 6.61 7.32
C GLY A 776 32.93 5.11 7.39
N GLN A 777 32.51 4.50 8.49
CA GLN A 777 32.39 3.05 8.63
C GLN A 777 30.92 2.76 8.96
N ALA A 778 30.21 2.10 8.04
CA ALA A 778 28.85 1.65 8.27
C ALA A 778 28.79 0.68 9.47
N VAL A 779 27.69 0.71 10.21
CA VAL A 779 27.40 -0.15 11.35
C VAL A 779 25.90 -0.41 11.42
N ASN A 780 25.55 -1.66 11.68
CA ASN A 780 24.17 -2.12 11.76
C ASN A 780 23.96 -2.64 13.20
N LEU A 781 22.99 -2.07 13.91
CA LEU A 781 22.67 -2.41 15.29
C LEU A 781 21.24 -2.93 15.38
N GLN A 782 20.95 -3.74 16.41
CA GLN A 782 19.58 -4.11 16.77
C GLN A 782 19.40 -3.93 18.28
N PHE A 783 18.20 -3.53 18.70
CA PHE A 783 17.89 -3.29 20.10
C PHE A 783 17.58 -4.59 20.86
N ASP A 784 18.34 -4.91 21.91
CA ASP A 784 18.17 -6.12 22.73
C ASP A 784 17.09 -5.99 23.84
N GLY A 785 16.43 -4.83 23.91
CA GLY A 785 15.51 -4.42 24.98
C GLY A 785 16.11 -3.39 25.95
N ALA A 786 17.44 -3.27 26.01
CA ALA A 786 18.18 -2.33 26.85
C ALA A 786 19.33 -1.59 26.13
N ASN A 787 19.98 -2.21 25.15
CA ASN A 787 21.13 -1.70 24.39
C ASN A 787 20.97 -1.95 22.89
N TYR A 788 21.75 -1.24 22.09
CA TYR A 788 21.89 -1.46 20.66
C TYR A 788 23.15 -2.28 20.39
N VAL A 789 22.98 -3.52 19.92
CA VAL A 789 24.06 -4.50 19.71
C VAL A 789 24.41 -4.60 18.22
N GLU A 790 25.69 -4.60 17.89
CA GLU A 790 26.19 -4.81 16.53
C GLU A 790 25.75 -6.18 15.97
N THR A 791 24.92 -6.17 14.93
CA THR A 791 24.43 -7.40 14.27
C THR A 791 25.51 -8.06 13.40
N THR A 792 26.58 -7.33 13.08
CA THR A 792 27.71 -7.80 12.28
C THR A 792 29.05 -7.41 12.92
N GLY A 793 30.05 -8.28 12.78
CA GLY A 793 31.41 -7.99 13.24
C GLY A 793 31.64 -8.23 14.73
N THR A 794 31.85 -7.16 15.50
CA THR A 794 32.46 -7.21 16.85
C THR A 794 31.48 -7.45 18.00
N GLN A 795 30.16 -7.42 17.76
CA GLN A 795 29.12 -7.54 18.80
C GLN A 795 29.29 -6.53 19.94
N ASN A 796 29.78 -5.32 19.67
CA ASN A 796 29.73 -4.25 20.67
C ASN A 796 28.26 -3.90 20.98
N ALA A 797 27.98 -3.61 22.25
CA ALA A 797 26.69 -3.08 22.71
C ALA A 797 26.85 -1.61 23.12
N TYR A 798 25.90 -0.77 22.74
CA TYR A 798 25.86 0.66 23.06
C TYR A 798 24.55 1.03 23.73
N SER A 799 24.59 1.76 24.84
CA SER A 799 23.38 2.35 25.41
C SER A 799 22.90 3.54 24.57
N ARG A 800 21.60 3.85 24.64
CA ARG A 800 20.99 5.03 24.01
C ARG A 800 21.76 6.32 24.34
N GLY A 801 22.20 6.48 25.59
CA GLY A 801 22.96 7.65 26.04
C GLY A 801 24.34 7.78 25.39
N GLU A 802 25.01 6.67 25.12
CA GLU A 802 26.28 6.66 24.38
C GLU A 802 26.06 7.02 22.91
N LEU A 803 25.03 6.47 22.24
CA LEU A 803 24.70 6.84 20.86
C LEU A 803 24.37 8.33 20.74
N ILE A 804 23.53 8.89 21.61
CA ILE A 804 23.21 10.33 21.64
C ILE A 804 24.48 11.17 21.90
N SER A 805 25.40 10.71 22.76
CA SER A 805 26.69 11.37 22.99
C SER A 805 27.58 11.39 21.73
N PHE A 806 27.61 10.29 20.97
CA PHE A 806 28.36 10.21 19.71
C PHE A 806 27.72 11.04 18.60
N VAL A 807 26.39 11.17 18.55
CA VAL A 807 25.71 12.13 17.66
C VAL A 807 26.06 13.57 18.04
N SER A 808 26.02 13.89 19.34
CA SER A 808 26.39 15.21 19.88
C SER A 808 27.81 15.62 19.49
N SER A 809 28.80 14.72 19.62
CA SER A 809 30.18 15.00 19.19
C SER A 809 30.31 15.07 17.65
N GLY A 810 29.44 14.38 16.90
CA GLY A 810 29.51 14.25 15.44
C GLY A 810 30.36 13.05 15.00
N GLU A 811 30.45 12.04 15.86
CA GLU A 811 31.08 10.75 15.61
C GLU A 811 30.13 9.70 15.02
N PHE A 812 28.81 9.91 15.11
CA PHE A 812 27.78 8.98 14.66
C PHE A 812 26.61 9.71 14.00
N ILE A 813 26.00 9.05 13.02
CA ILE A 813 24.63 9.28 12.54
C ILE A 813 24.01 7.88 12.40
N GLY A 814 22.74 7.70 12.80
CA GLY A 814 22.04 6.43 12.63
C GLY A 814 20.53 6.61 12.47
N THR A 815 19.93 5.82 11.59
CA THR A 815 18.49 5.78 11.35
C THR A 815 17.91 4.54 11.99
N PHE A 816 17.02 4.77 12.97
CA PHE A 816 16.37 3.75 13.78
C PHE A 816 15.02 3.46 13.14
N THR A 817 14.73 2.20 12.79
CA THR A 817 13.52 1.78 12.05
C THR A 817 12.80 0.66 12.79
N GLY A 818 11.48 0.78 12.97
CA GLY A 818 10.64 -0.31 13.47
C GLY A 818 10.31 -1.34 12.39
N GLN A 819 10.94 -2.51 12.46
CA GLN A 819 10.82 -3.60 11.48
C GLN A 819 9.87 -4.73 11.97
N MET A 820 9.45 -5.62 11.07
CA MET A 820 8.81 -6.90 11.42
C MET A 820 9.86 -8.00 11.64
N GLY A 821 9.61 -8.90 12.61
CA GLY A 821 10.53 -10.00 12.96
C GLY A 821 10.09 -11.39 12.48
N SER A 822 8.98 -11.49 11.76
CA SER A 822 8.38 -12.73 11.27
C SER A 822 7.68 -12.46 9.93
N PRO A 823 7.72 -13.38 8.95
CA PRO A 823 7.06 -13.21 7.65
C PRO A 823 5.55 -12.94 7.78
N VAL A 824 5.04 -12.07 6.91
CA VAL A 824 3.61 -11.96 6.61
C VAL A 824 3.35 -12.72 5.32
N ASP A 825 2.75 -13.90 5.43
CA ASP A 825 2.45 -14.78 4.29
C ASP A 825 1.22 -15.66 4.54
N LEU A 826 0.85 -16.49 3.56
CA LEU A 826 -0.28 -17.42 3.57
C LEU A 826 -0.41 -18.28 4.86
N ASN A 827 0.74 -18.68 5.42
CA ASN A 827 0.90 -19.51 6.62
C ASN A 827 0.98 -18.68 7.91
N HIS A 828 1.37 -17.40 7.80
CA HIS A 828 1.51 -16.43 8.88
C HIS A 828 0.54 -15.24 8.73
N PRO A 829 -0.78 -15.46 8.55
CA PRO A 829 -1.76 -14.40 8.36
C PRO A 829 -2.07 -13.64 9.66
N GLN A 830 -2.83 -12.55 9.57
CA GLN A 830 -3.25 -11.79 10.74
C GLN A 830 -4.08 -12.65 11.72
N PRO A 831 -3.75 -12.65 13.02
CA PRO A 831 -4.66 -13.12 14.07
C PRO A 831 -6.00 -12.39 14.00
N ALA A 832 -7.11 -13.07 14.27
CA ALA A 832 -8.44 -12.40 14.30
C ALA A 832 -9.23 -12.78 15.55
N LEU A 833 -9.95 -11.80 16.11
CA LEU A 833 -10.72 -11.88 17.36
C LEU A 833 -12.15 -11.35 17.18
N TRP A 834 -13.15 -12.13 17.56
CA TRP A 834 -14.57 -11.75 17.43
C TRP A 834 -15.46 -12.36 18.52
N THR A 835 -16.71 -11.85 18.65
CA THR A 835 -17.65 -12.32 19.69
C THR A 835 -18.08 -13.77 19.47
N LEU A 836 -18.37 -14.52 20.53
CA LEU A 836 -18.63 -15.98 20.46
C LEU A 836 -19.61 -16.42 19.35
N GLY A 837 -19.15 -17.32 18.47
CA GLY A 837 -19.94 -17.96 17.41
C GLY A 837 -19.21 -18.01 16.05
N SER A 838 -19.69 -18.80 15.08
CA SER A 838 -19.04 -18.87 13.75
C SER A 838 -19.41 -17.67 12.87
N LEU A 839 -18.41 -16.99 12.31
CA LEU A 839 -18.53 -15.72 11.57
C LEU A 839 -19.61 -15.75 10.49
N GLN A 840 -19.65 -16.83 9.70
CA GLN A 840 -20.59 -17.08 8.61
C GLN A 840 -22.07 -16.99 9.02
N ARG A 841 -22.36 -17.17 10.32
CA ARG A 841 -23.72 -17.32 10.87
C ARG A 841 -24.06 -16.30 11.96
N GLN A 842 -23.15 -15.37 12.30
CA GLN A 842 -23.49 -14.27 13.20
C GLN A 842 -24.40 -13.27 12.50
N SER A 843 -25.31 -12.66 13.25
CA SER A 843 -26.21 -11.60 12.77
C SER A 843 -26.76 -10.83 13.96
N GLY A 844 -27.08 -9.54 13.78
CA GLY A 844 -27.60 -8.70 14.85
C GLY A 844 -26.59 -8.45 15.99
N ARG A 845 -27.07 -7.85 17.08
CA ARG A 845 -26.21 -7.23 18.09
C ARG A 845 -25.09 -8.11 18.65
N GLN A 846 -23.87 -7.61 18.53
CA GLN A 846 -22.66 -8.22 19.07
C GLN A 846 -22.73 -8.36 20.61
N ARG A 847 -22.06 -9.38 21.15
CA ARG A 847 -22.00 -9.65 22.59
C ARG A 847 -20.55 -9.67 23.07
N PHE A 848 -20.02 -8.49 23.35
CA PHE A 848 -18.68 -8.32 23.91
C PHE A 848 -18.59 -8.86 25.34
N PRO A 849 -17.42 -9.38 25.76
CA PRO A 849 -17.26 -9.84 27.13
C PRO A 849 -17.35 -8.70 28.15
N VAL A 850 -17.88 -9.05 29.33
CA VAL A 850 -17.82 -8.23 30.54
C VAL A 850 -17.08 -9.03 31.61
N LEU A 851 -16.10 -8.41 32.25
CA LEU A 851 -15.35 -8.91 33.40
C LEU A 851 -15.73 -8.12 34.67
N HIS A 852 -15.67 -8.77 35.82
CA HIS A 852 -15.90 -8.20 37.15
C HIS A 852 -15.23 -9.12 38.20
N GLU A 853 -15.24 -8.78 39.49
CA GLU A 853 -14.47 -9.54 40.50
C GLU A 853 -14.78 -11.05 40.55
N GLU A 854 -16.06 -11.41 40.42
CA GLU A 854 -16.53 -12.80 40.40
C GLU A 854 -16.25 -13.53 39.07
N LYS A 855 -15.84 -12.80 38.03
CA LYS A 855 -15.68 -13.30 36.66
C LYS A 855 -14.47 -12.66 35.98
N LYS A 856 -13.29 -13.20 36.27
CA LYS A 856 -11.98 -12.74 35.77
C LYS A 856 -11.52 -13.43 34.48
N VAL A 857 -12.39 -14.23 33.86
CA VAL A 857 -12.13 -14.93 32.59
C VAL A 857 -13.19 -14.52 31.57
N MET A 858 -12.75 -14.11 30.38
CA MET A 858 -13.63 -13.87 29.23
C MET A 858 -13.51 -14.98 28.20
N GLY A 859 -14.62 -15.26 27.52
CA GLY A 859 -14.68 -16.16 26.37
C GLY A 859 -15.02 -15.39 25.10
N MET A 860 -14.24 -15.63 24.06
CA MET A 860 -14.42 -15.08 22.70
C MET A 860 -14.12 -16.17 21.65
N SER A 861 -14.21 -15.84 20.37
CA SER A 861 -13.78 -16.72 19.28
C SER A 861 -12.60 -16.06 18.54
N GLY A 862 -11.70 -16.87 17.98
CA GLY A 862 -10.50 -16.37 17.30
C GLY A 862 -9.85 -17.42 16.38
N ARG A 863 -8.92 -16.97 15.52
CA ARG A 863 -8.11 -17.82 14.62
C ARG A 863 -6.70 -17.25 14.42
N HIS A 864 -5.80 -18.11 13.93
CA HIS A 864 -4.42 -17.79 13.53
C HIS A 864 -3.49 -17.32 14.66
N PHE A 865 -3.70 -17.79 15.90
CA PHE A 865 -2.76 -17.63 17.01
C PHE A 865 -2.70 -18.84 17.93
N GLY A 866 -1.61 -18.94 18.69
CA GLY A 866 -1.36 -19.97 19.71
C GLY A 866 -1.64 -19.50 21.15
N GLU A 867 -1.46 -20.40 22.12
CA GLU A 867 -1.56 -20.06 23.56
C GLU A 867 -0.34 -19.26 24.07
N ASP A 868 0.72 -19.18 23.26
CA ASP A 868 1.95 -18.42 23.43
C ASP A 868 1.89 -16.98 22.89
N ALA A 869 0.76 -16.59 22.28
CA ALA A 869 0.57 -15.23 21.78
C ALA A 869 0.51 -14.19 22.90
N ASN A 870 1.14 -13.03 22.66
CA ASN A 870 1.10 -11.89 23.57
C ASN A 870 -0.33 -11.36 23.70
N LEU A 871 -0.73 -10.98 24.92
CA LEU A 871 -1.94 -10.19 25.18
C LEU A 871 -1.57 -8.70 25.14
N ILE A 872 -2.31 -7.91 24.37
CA ILE A 872 -2.16 -6.45 24.28
C ILE A 872 -3.49 -5.82 24.65
N VAL A 873 -3.52 -4.94 25.64
CA VAL A 873 -4.71 -4.17 26.02
C VAL A 873 -4.41 -2.71 25.79
N ASP A 874 -5.28 -2.03 25.03
CA ASP A 874 -5.21 -0.60 24.73
C ASP A 874 -3.87 -0.17 24.08
N GLY A 875 -3.29 -1.05 23.27
CA GLY A 875 -1.99 -0.84 22.62
C GLY A 875 -0.77 -1.29 23.42
N ARG A 876 -0.94 -1.69 24.70
CA ARG A 876 0.14 -2.11 25.62
C ARG A 876 0.11 -3.59 25.93
N ARG A 877 1.26 -4.26 25.90
CA ARG A 877 1.40 -5.66 26.34
C ARG A 877 1.07 -5.80 27.83
N VAL A 878 0.29 -6.83 28.17
CA VAL A 878 -0.11 -7.16 29.54
C VAL A 878 0.11 -8.64 29.85
N GLU A 879 0.33 -8.94 31.13
CA GLU A 879 0.51 -10.32 31.62
C GLU A 879 -0.83 -11.05 31.80
N GLY A 880 -0.90 -12.30 31.37
CA GLY A 880 -2.09 -13.13 31.46
C GLY A 880 -1.92 -14.51 30.82
N LYS A 881 -3.05 -15.20 30.57
CA LYS A 881 -3.09 -16.52 29.92
C LYS A 881 -4.15 -16.52 28.80
N ILE A 882 -3.80 -17.13 27.67
CA ILE A 882 -4.70 -17.60 26.61
C ILE A 882 -4.93 -19.12 26.77
N GLU A 883 -6.16 -19.60 26.51
CA GLU A 883 -6.46 -21.02 26.39
C GLU A 883 -7.41 -21.27 25.21
N ILE A 884 -7.04 -22.17 24.29
CA ILE A 884 -7.72 -22.36 23.00
C ILE A 884 -8.42 -23.72 22.95
N GLN A 885 -9.73 -23.72 23.23
CA GLN A 885 -10.58 -24.91 23.16
C GLN A 885 -11.12 -25.10 21.73
N GLN A 886 -10.24 -25.54 20.82
CA GLN A 886 -10.50 -25.64 19.36
C GLN A 886 -11.83 -26.33 19.01
N GLU A 887 -12.13 -27.48 19.61
CA GLU A 887 -13.38 -28.24 19.38
C GLU A 887 -14.66 -27.42 19.62
N LYS A 888 -14.58 -26.36 20.42
CA LYS A 888 -15.69 -25.48 20.81
C LYS A 888 -15.66 -24.12 20.09
N ASN A 889 -14.63 -23.85 19.27
CA ASN A 889 -14.33 -22.52 18.71
C ASN A 889 -14.28 -21.41 19.78
N LEU A 890 -13.74 -21.76 20.95
CA LEU A 890 -13.72 -20.93 22.15
C LEU A 890 -12.27 -20.62 22.56
N VAL A 891 -11.97 -19.33 22.67
CA VAL A 891 -10.73 -18.81 23.25
C VAL A 891 -11.09 -18.21 24.61
N LEU A 892 -10.41 -18.64 25.66
CA LEU A 892 -10.50 -18.07 26.99
C LEU A 892 -9.29 -17.17 27.26
N VAL A 893 -9.52 -16.00 27.84
CA VAL A 893 -8.47 -15.07 28.27
C VAL A 893 -8.72 -14.65 29.72
N SER A 894 -7.63 -14.66 30.50
CA SER A 894 -7.58 -14.17 31.87
C SER A 894 -6.31 -13.36 32.09
N PHE A 895 -6.42 -12.18 32.71
CA PHE A 895 -5.28 -11.32 33.01
C PHE A 895 -4.71 -11.61 34.41
N THR A 896 -3.40 -11.40 34.59
CA THR A 896 -2.72 -11.53 35.89
C THR A 896 -3.12 -10.39 36.83
N GLU A 897 -3.24 -9.18 36.29
CA GLU A 897 -3.85 -8.01 36.93
C GLU A 897 -5.07 -7.57 36.11
N MET A 898 -6.17 -7.22 36.77
CA MET A 898 -7.38 -6.78 36.08
C MET A 898 -7.20 -5.38 35.49
N PRO A 899 -7.56 -5.14 34.21
CA PRO A 899 -7.60 -3.77 33.67
C PRO A 899 -8.56 -2.86 34.48
N PRO A 900 -8.39 -1.53 34.41
CA PRO A 900 -9.26 -0.56 35.07
C PRO A 900 -10.75 -0.71 34.73
N LEU A 901 -11.62 0.00 35.45
CA LEU A 901 -13.06 0.06 35.11
C LEU A 901 -13.26 0.82 33.78
N GLY A 902 -13.93 0.21 32.81
CA GLY A 902 -14.20 0.87 31.52
C GLY A 902 -14.38 -0.07 30.34
N MET A 903 -14.21 0.53 29.15
CA MET A 903 -14.19 -0.12 27.83
C MET A 903 -12.73 -0.23 27.38
N HIS A 904 -12.32 -1.43 26.96
CA HIS A 904 -10.96 -1.75 26.57
C HIS A 904 -10.92 -2.46 25.21
N LEU A 905 -9.78 -2.31 24.53
CA LEU A 905 -9.48 -2.96 23.26
C LEU A 905 -8.39 -4.01 23.49
N LEU A 906 -8.76 -5.29 23.36
CA LEU A 906 -7.82 -6.40 23.33
C LEU A 906 -7.28 -6.57 21.91
N GLN A 907 -5.99 -6.85 21.79
CA GLN A 907 -5.39 -7.51 20.64
C GLN A 907 -4.60 -8.74 21.13
N VAL A 908 -4.42 -9.72 20.25
CA VAL A 908 -3.42 -10.80 20.43
C VAL A 908 -2.35 -10.70 19.34
N GLN A 909 -1.12 -11.06 19.65
CA GLN A 909 -0.01 -11.04 18.69
C GLN A 909 0.81 -12.32 18.83
N ASN A 910 1.02 -13.05 17.73
CA ASN A 910 1.99 -14.15 17.72
C ASN A 910 3.40 -13.59 17.95
N PRO A 911 4.33 -14.32 18.61
CA PRO A 911 5.69 -13.84 18.82
C PRO A 911 6.35 -13.32 17.54
N HIS A 912 6.72 -12.03 17.53
CA HIS A 912 7.28 -11.28 16.39
C HIS A 912 6.41 -11.16 15.13
N GLY A 913 5.17 -11.67 15.15
CA GLY A 913 4.21 -11.61 14.05
C GLY A 913 3.19 -10.47 14.19
N LEU A 914 2.14 -10.55 13.36
CA LEU A 914 1.06 -9.55 13.32
C LEU A 914 0.20 -9.55 14.60
N PHE A 915 -0.36 -8.38 14.88
CA PHE A 915 -1.40 -8.11 15.87
C PHE A 915 -2.78 -8.43 15.29
N SER A 916 -3.73 -8.82 16.13
CA SER A 916 -5.13 -8.89 15.72
C SER A 916 -5.75 -7.52 15.51
N ASN A 917 -6.96 -7.53 14.95
CA ASN A 917 -7.91 -6.43 15.12
C ASN A 917 -8.07 -6.07 16.61
N ASP A 918 -8.40 -4.81 16.88
CA ASP A 918 -8.88 -4.37 18.18
C ASP A 918 -10.23 -5.05 18.49
N PHE A 919 -10.35 -5.64 19.68
CA PHE A 919 -11.53 -6.39 20.12
C PHE A 919 -12.07 -5.84 21.45
N ILE A 920 -13.33 -5.38 21.43
CA ILE A 920 -13.93 -4.72 22.59
C ILE A 920 -14.21 -5.72 23.72
N PHE A 921 -13.79 -5.37 24.93
CA PHE A 921 -14.31 -5.94 26.18
C PHE A 921 -14.54 -4.85 27.23
N TYR A 922 -15.27 -5.19 28.28
CA TYR A 922 -15.60 -4.27 29.38
C TYR A 922 -15.15 -4.84 30.72
N VAL A 923 -14.73 -3.95 31.63
CA VAL A 923 -14.53 -4.26 33.05
C VAL A 923 -15.48 -3.40 33.89
N LYS A 924 -16.14 -4.02 34.87
CA LYS A 924 -17.11 -3.38 35.77
C LYS A 924 -16.89 -3.82 37.22
N GLU A 925 -17.46 -3.03 38.14
CA GLU A 925 -17.61 -3.40 39.56
C GLU A 925 -18.55 -4.60 39.74
N THR A 926 -19.65 -4.63 38.98
CA THR A 926 -20.74 -5.63 39.05
C THR A 926 -21.15 -6.10 37.64
N PRO A 927 -21.83 -7.25 37.47
CA PRO A 927 -22.25 -7.82 36.17
C PRO A 927 -22.82 -6.87 35.10
#